data_AF-A0AAU8PP86-F1
#
_entry.id   AF-A0AAU8PP86-F1
#
_cell.length_a   1.000
_cell.length_b   1.000
_cell.length_c   1.000
_cell.angle_alpha   90.00
_cell.angle_beta   90.00
_cell.angle_gamma   90.00
#
_symmetry.space_group_name_H-M   'P 1'
#
loop_
_entity.id
_entity.type
_entity.pdbx_description
1 polymer ?
#
loop_
_entity_poly.entity_id
_entity_poly.type
_entity_poly.pdbx_seq_one_letter_code
_entity_poly.pdbx_strand_id
1 'polypeptide(L)'
;MAAGYLALVLHAHLPFVRHPEMPECLEERWFFEALTECYIPLLEVLQGLVRDGVSFQLTISLSPPLLAMLADPLLQERYLNHLEAMIQLGEAECRRTAGDASLHPLALMYLEKLKEVRRAYTNKYQGDLIGAFRTLQKSGKVELITTCATHGYLPLIQTREARKAQIGVGVDFYARLFGGPPHGFWLPECGYAPGVEELLKEFGISYFIVETHGLLYADPVPRYGVFAPASCANGLAVFGRDPESSRQVWDRQTGYPGDFFYREFYRDIGYDLDLDYLRPYLPGGTIRVDTGFKYYRITGPGPHKEPYRPELARERAAEHAAHFLYHRQQQVLRHGAKMDRPPLVVAPYDAELFGHWWYEGPQWIDLLCRKTCFDQDVIQMITPGQYLSLHPDLQVVDLPMSSWGEGGYSRVWLNPSNDWIYRHLHRAEAAMADLADLHPNAAGVKKRALNQAARELLLAQSSDWAFILRMETAVDYARKRLTEHIGRFNLLAEQLENGYIDEAALQEMEYRDNIFPQLDYRIYSRHRRYNGVCVGTRSHLRILMLSWEYPPATVGGLARHVYDLSRALARLGDEVHVITCPVAGEKAYSLQQGVHVHRLLPEQLNAKDFLTWVGQLNRGMIELAGQVIADWGTPHLVHAHDWMVGAAGEHLHEQYGFPLVATIHATEYGRNRGIRTDLQRRIHEKEYQLTQGAALVICCSNYMAEEICRLFELDREKIKVIPNGVDPASLTDGRTKEPDCKDLYHRDPNIVFLGRLVPEKGVQVLLEALASISERVKGTRLLVAGRGPYEEYLKGRVEELGLSPKVQFVGFVDDLGRNRLLEMARVAVFPSLYEPFGIVALEAMAARVPVVVADTGGLGEIVEHGVDGYKAPPGRPDMLAHYITQLLFYPELAVEMCRRAWRKVITIYNWQYIAEETHQAYCQAMARPVASLWHRGL
;
A
#
# COMPACT_ATOMS: atom_id res chain seq x y z
N MET A 1 35.57 13.36 -19.76
CA MET A 1 34.48 12.69 -19.01
C MET A 1 35.13 11.94 -17.86
N ALA A 2 34.53 11.98 -16.66
CA ALA A 2 35.04 11.24 -15.52
C ALA A 2 35.08 9.73 -15.84
N ALA A 3 36.05 9.00 -15.27
CA ALA A 3 36.16 7.56 -15.44
C ALA A 3 35.06 6.80 -14.68
N GLY A 4 34.40 7.44 -13.72
CA GLY A 4 33.25 6.93 -12.96
C GLY A 4 32.76 7.94 -11.94
N TYR A 5 31.80 7.53 -11.12
CA TYR A 5 31.08 8.43 -10.24
C TYR A 5 30.98 7.94 -8.79
N LEU A 6 30.82 8.89 -7.86
CA LEU A 6 30.53 8.67 -6.45
C LEU A 6 29.19 9.31 -6.10
N ALA A 7 28.22 8.52 -5.64
CA ALA A 7 26.98 9.01 -5.05
C ALA A 7 27.03 8.86 -3.53
N LEU A 8 27.25 9.99 -2.83
CA LEU A 8 27.17 10.06 -1.39
C LEU A 8 25.72 10.33 -0.98
N VAL A 9 25.15 9.43 -0.17
CA VAL A 9 23.75 9.50 0.28
C VAL A 9 23.70 9.56 1.79
N LEU A 10 23.07 10.59 2.35
CA LEU A 10 22.93 10.78 3.79
C LEU A 10 21.47 10.57 4.19
N HIS A 11 21.20 9.66 5.12
CA HIS A 11 19.86 9.41 5.64
C HIS A 11 19.67 10.12 6.99
N ALA A 12 18.92 11.22 7.01
CA ALA A 12 18.61 11.96 8.22
C ALA A 12 17.24 11.53 8.77
N HIS A 13 17.25 10.94 9.95
CA HIS A 13 16.06 10.40 10.58
C HIS A 13 16.12 10.47 12.10
N LEU A 14 15.00 10.86 12.69
CA LEU A 14 14.69 10.65 14.10
C LEU A 14 13.23 10.22 14.23
N PRO A 15 12.88 9.35 15.22
CA PRO A 15 11.49 9.06 15.53
C PRO A 15 10.77 10.34 15.95
N PHE A 16 9.44 10.36 15.80
CA PHE A 16 8.64 11.50 16.25
C PHE A 16 8.63 11.57 17.78
N VAL A 17 9.37 12.51 18.35
CA VAL A 17 9.48 12.73 19.80
C VAL A 17 9.03 14.15 20.12
N ARG A 18 7.81 14.26 20.65
CA ARG A 18 7.18 15.52 21.02
C ARG A 18 6.24 15.30 22.20
N HIS A 19 6.54 15.91 23.33
CA HIS A 19 5.85 15.69 24.60
C HIS A 19 5.38 17.03 25.18
N PRO A 20 4.28 17.60 24.66
CA PRO A 20 3.74 18.85 25.18
C PRO A 20 3.14 18.70 26.57
N GLU A 21 2.82 17.50 27.02
CA GLU A 21 2.27 17.20 28.34
C GLU A 21 3.31 17.30 29.48
N MET A 22 4.60 17.33 29.14
CA MET A 22 5.70 17.49 30.10
C MET A 22 6.47 18.77 29.78
N PRO A 23 6.89 19.57 30.78
CA PRO A 23 7.69 20.78 30.53
C PRO A 23 9.08 20.46 29.98
N GLU A 24 9.65 19.31 30.38
CA GLU A 24 10.94 18.80 29.92
C GLU A 24 10.82 17.27 29.71
N CYS A 25 11.31 16.76 28.58
CA CYS A 25 11.36 15.34 28.26
C CYS A 25 12.79 14.96 27.84
N LEU A 26 13.33 13.87 28.36
CA LEU A 26 14.72 13.47 28.10
C LEU A 26 14.95 13.16 26.61
N GLU A 27 14.00 12.50 25.99
CA GLU A 27 14.08 12.01 24.62
C GLU A 27 14.00 13.14 23.58
N GLU A 28 13.43 14.30 23.92
CA GLU A 28 13.47 15.49 23.05
C GLU A 28 14.92 15.99 22.84
N ARG A 29 15.84 15.65 23.75
CA ARG A 29 17.27 16.00 23.61
C ARG A 29 17.91 15.33 22.40
N TRP A 30 17.46 14.14 21.98
CA TRP A 30 17.97 13.49 20.76
C TRP A 30 17.81 14.42 19.54
N PHE A 31 16.67 15.10 19.46
CA PHE A 31 16.41 16.10 18.42
C PHE A 31 17.31 17.33 18.56
N PHE A 32 17.48 17.87 19.78
CA PHE A 32 18.31 19.06 20.01
C PHE A 32 19.81 18.81 19.74
N GLU A 33 20.30 17.63 20.12
CA GLU A 33 21.68 17.19 19.87
C GLU A 33 21.92 17.02 18.37
N ALA A 34 20.99 16.36 17.65
CA ALA A 34 21.09 16.20 16.21
C ALA A 34 21.09 17.55 15.46
N LEU A 35 20.27 18.52 15.87
CA LEU A 35 20.28 19.87 15.30
C LEU A 35 21.64 20.56 15.48
N THR A 36 22.17 20.50 16.70
CA THR A 36 23.37 21.23 17.11
C THR A 36 24.65 20.62 16.55
N GLU A 37 24.76 19.29 16.59
CA GLU A 37 25.98 18.59 16.22
C GLU A 37 26.00 18.13 14.76
N CYS A 38 24.85 17.85 14.15
CA CYS A 38 24.78 17.31 12.79
C CYS A 38 24.14 18.29 11.79
N TYR A 39 22.84 18.58 11.90
CA TYR A 39 22.09 19.18 10.79
C TYR A 39 22.49 20.63 10.49
N ILE A 40 22.64 21.48 11.53
CA ILE A 40 23.08 22.88 11.32
C ILE A 40 24.54 22.91 10.82
N PRO A 41 25.50 22.19 11.42
CA PRO A 41 26.85 22.09 10.87
C PRO A 41 26.91 21.57 9.43
N LEU A 42 26.11 20.57 9.08
CA LEU A 42 26.02 20.03 7.72
C LEU A 42 25.49 21.08 6.74
N LEU A 43 24.43 21.81 7.10
CA LEU A 43 23.90 22.93 6.30
C LEU A 43 24.97 24.01 6.07
N GLU A 44 25.73 24.39 7.11
CA GLU A 44 26.82 25.36 6.98
C GLU A 44 27.91 24.88 6.03
N VAL A 45 28.32 23.61 6.13
CA VAL A 45 29.31 23.02 5.22
C VAL A 45 28.81 23.04 3.78
N LEU A 46 27.61 22.52 3.52
CA LEU A 46 27.08 22.42 2.15
C LEU A 46 26.84 23.78 1.52
N GLN A 47 26.32 24.75 2.28
CA GLN A 47 26.16 26.12 1.78
C GLN A 47 27.51 26.82 1.60
N GLY A 48 28.50 26.51 2.45
CA GLY A 48 29.89 26.96 2.28
C GLY A 48 30.48 26.46 0.96
N LEU A 49 30.31 25.17 0.64
CA LEU A 49 30.75 24.60 -0.63
C LEU A 49 30.06 25.27 -1.84
N VAL A 50 28.76 25.55 -1.75
CA VAL A 50 28.01 26.29 -2.79
C VAL A 50 28.58 27.70 -2.96
N ARG A 51 28.76 28.44 -1.86
CA ARG A 51 29.31 29.81 -1.85
C ARG A 51 30.71 29.85 -2.46
N ASP A 52 31.53 28.87 -2.15
CA ASP A 52 32.91 28.78 -2.60
C ASP A 52 33.04 28.22 -4.03
N GLY A 53 31.92 27.93 -4.71
CA GLY A 53 31.90 27.49 -6.11
C GLY A 53 32.39 26.05 -6.32
N VAL A 54 32.39 25.20 -5.29
CA VAL A 54 32.86 23.81 -5.39
C VAL A 54 31.88 22.99 -6.23
N SER A 55 32.40 22.21 -7.19
CA SER A 55 31.58 21.32 -7.99
C SER A 55 31.38 19.99 -7.27
N PHE A 56 30.27 19.88 -6.53
CA PHE A 56 29.85 18.66 -5.84
C PHE A 56 28.38 18.34 -6.12
N GLN A 57 28.01 17.10 -5.83
CA GLN A 57 26.64 16.60 -5.82
C GLN A 57 26.46 15.65 -4.64
N LEU A 58 25.32 15.73 -3.96
CA LEU A 58 25.04 14.92 -2.77
C LEU A 58 23.54 14.63 -2.67
N THR A 59 23.17 13.48 -2.11
CA THR A 59 21.76 13.15 -1.84
C THR A 59 21.50 13.12 -0.34
N ILE A 60 20.41 13.76 0.12
CA ILE A 60 19.96 13.69 1.52
C ILE A 60 18.53 13.17 1.55
N SER A 61 18.32 12.07 2.27
CA SER A 61 16.98 11.62 2.66
C SER A 61 16.58 12.32 3.95
N LEU A 62 15.42 12.98 3.94
CA LEU A 62 14.85 13.65 5.11
C LEU A 62 13.57 12.92 5.51
N SER A 63 13.54 12.33 6.70
CA SER A 63 12.35 11.60 7.13
C SER A 63 11.19 12.53 7.46
N PRO A 64 9.93 12.17 7.11
CA PRO A 64 8.76 12.95 7.48
C PRO A 64 8.62 13.25 8.99
N PRO A 65 8.98 12.36 9.94
CA PRO A 65 8.96 12.69 11.37
C PRO A 65 9.93 13.79 11.75
N LEU A 66 11.16 13.77 11.21
CA LEU A 66 12.16 14.81 11.41
C LEU A 66 11.65 16.15 10.87
N LEU A 67 11.12 16.16 9.65
CA LEU A 67 10.53 17.36 9.05
C LEU A 67 9.36 17.91 9.86
N ALA A 68 8.52 17.04 10.44
CA ALA A 68 7.43 17.46 11.32
C ALA A 68 7.96 18.12 12.60
N MET A 69 9.01 17.57 13.22
CA MET A 69 9.65 18.17 14.40
C MET A 69 10.36 19.49 14.08
N LEU A 70 11.03 19.58 12.93
CA LEU A 70 11.65 20.83 12.45
C LEU A 70 10.64 21.96 12.24
N ALA A 71 9.41 21.62 11.86
CA ALA A 71 8.32 22.57 11.63
C ALA A 71 7.50 22.90 12.89
N ASP A 72 7.72 22.21 14.01
CA ASP A 72 6.87 22.34 15.20
C ASP A 72 7.30 23.52 16.09
N PRO A 73 6.44 24.53 16.31
CA PRO A 73 6.81 25.72 17.07
C PRO A 73 7.23 25.46 18.53
N LEU A 74 6.63 24.46 19.17
CA LEU A 74 6.98 24.11 20.56
C LEU A 74 8.41 23.56 20.63
N LEU A 75 8.77 22.67 19.71
CA LEU A 75 10.13 22.12 19.66
C LEU A 75 11.16 23.17 19.24
N GLN A 76 10.81 24.13 18.37
CA GLN A 76 11.69 25.26 18.02
C GLN A 76 11.99 26.15 19.24
N GLU A 77 10.96 26.47 20.03
CA GLU A 77 11.14 27.23 21.28
C GLU A 77 11.98 26.47 22.30
N ARG A 78 11.68 25.18 22.53
CA ARG A 78 12.44 24.33 23.46
C ARG A 78 13.89 24.16 23.03
N TYR A 79 14.15 24.01 21.74
CA TYR A 79 15.50 23.95 21.21
C TYR A 79 16.29 25.23 21.50
N LEU A 80 15.69 26.41 21.31
CA LEU A 80 16.34 27.69 21.65
C LEU A 80 16.66 27.78 23.15
N ASN A 81 15.72 27.39 24.02
CA ASN A 81 15.94 27.38 25.46
C ASN A 81 17.08 26.42 25.85
N HIS A 82 17.10 25.23 25.25
CA HIS A 82 18.19 24.26 25.43
C HIS A 82 19.53 24.83 24.98
N LEU A 83 19.59 25.43 23.79
CA LEU A 83 20.81 26.02 23.23
C LEU A 83 21.35 27.17 24.09
N GLU A 84 20.47 28.03 24.60
CA GLU A 84 20.88 29.10 25.55
C GLU A 84 21.39 28.54 26.87
N ALA A 85 20.76 27.49 27.41
CA ALA A 85 21.27 26.81 28.60
C ALA A 85 22.67 26.20 28.37
N MET A 86 22.92 25.61 27.19
CA MET A 86 24.24 25.08 26.84
C MET A 86 25.28 26.19 26.63
N ILE A 87 24.90 27.35 26.08
CA ILE A 87 25.80 28.52 26.00
C ILE A 87 26.17 29.01 27.40
N GLN A 88 25.22 29.09 28.33
CA GLN A 88 25.48 29.47 29.72
C GLN A 88 26.42 28.47 30.42
N LEU A 89 26.23 27.17 30.18
CA LEU A 89 27.16 26.13 30.66
C LEU A 89 28.55 26.33 30.05
N GLY A 90 28.65 26.65 28.76
CA GLY A 90 29.92 26.96 28.09
C GLY A 90 30.64 28.17 28.69
N GLU A 91 29.91 29.23 29.07
CA GLU A 91 30.47 30.37 29.78
C GLU A 91 30.95 30.01 31.19
N ALA A 92 30.21 29.15 31.90
CA ALA A 92 30.63 28.62 33.20
C ALA A 92 31.89 27.75 33.07
N GLU A 93 31.95 26.88 32.07
CA GLU A 93 33.10 26.04 31.76
C GLU A 93 34.34 26.87 31.41
N CYS A 94 34.19 27.94 30.62
CA CYS A 94 35.30 28.86 30.34
C CYS A 94 35.87 29.48 31.62
N ARG A 95 35.02 29.86 32.59
CA ARG A 95 35.46 30.36 33.90
C ARG A 95 36.14 29.28 34.72
N ARG A 96 35.55 28.07 34.79
CA ARG A 96 36.08 26.94 35.57
C ARG A 96 37.44 26.48 35.06
N THR A 97 37.61 26.45 33.74
CA THR A 97 38.82 25.95 33.06
C THR A 97 39.88 27.03 32.86
N ALA A 98 39.66 28.30 33.23
CA ALA A 98 40.57 29.42 32.91
C ALA A 98 42.06 29.21 33.30
N GLY A 99 42.33 28.40 34.33
CA GLY A 99 43.70 28.04 34.75
C GLY A 99 44.27 26.77 34.11
N ASP A 100 43.50 26.04 33.30
CA ASP A 100 43.88 24.78 32.67
C ASP A 100 44.27 25.01 31.20
N ALA A 101 45.57 24.95 30.91
CA ALA A 101 46.11 25.17 29.58
C ALA A 101 45.65 24.11 28.55
N SER A 102 45.15 22.95 28.98
CA SER A 102 44.67 21.87 28.11
C SER A 102 43.17 21.97 27.83
N LEU A 103 42.35 22.28 28.85
CA LEU A 103 40.90 22.27 28.74
C LEU A 103 40.31 23.64 28.37
N HIS A 104 40.95 24.75 28.78
CA HIS A 104 40.43 26.09 28.50
C HIS A 104 40.22 26.39 27.01
N PRO A 105 41.17 26.05 26.11
CA PRO A 105 40.97 26.28 24.68
C PRO A 105 39.78 25.49 24.13
N LEU A 106 39.51 24.29 24.67
CA LEU A 106 38.38 23.46 24.25
C LEU A 106 37.05 24.04 24.75
N ALA A 107 36.99 24.53 25.99
CA ALA A 107 35.81 25.22 26.51
C ALA A 107 35.46 26.45 25.65
N LEU A 108 36.47 27.23 25.25
CA LEU A 108 36.29 28.36 24.33
C LEU A 108 35.80 27.93 22.95
N MET A 109 36.37 26.84 22.39
CA MET A 109 35.93 26.27 21.12
C MET A 109 34.45 25.89 21.15
N TYR A 110 34.00 25.17 22.18
CA TYR A 110 32.60 24.77 22.33
C TYR A 110 31.68 25.98 22.49
N LEU A 111 32.05 26.96 23.33
CA LEU A 111 31.26 28.17 23.51
C LEU A 111 31.09 28.94 22.19
N GLU A 112 32.16 29.10 21.41
CA GLU A 112 32.07 29.77 20.11
C GLU A 112 31.23 28.96 19.13
N LYS A 113 31.40 27.64 19.08
CA LYS A 113 30.60 26.76 18.22
C LYS A 113 29.11 26.86 18.54
N LEU A 114 28.72 26.86 19.81
CA LEU A 114 27.31 27.02 20.22
C LEU A 114 26.79 28.42 19.84
N LYS A 115 27.59 29.47 19.98
CA LYS A 115 27.24 30.83 19.53
C LYS A 115 27.10 30.92 18.02
N GLU A 116 27.91 30.20 17.24
CA GLU A 116 27.77 30.08 15.79
C GLU A 116 26.48 29.35 15.40
N VAL A 117 26.21 28.20 16.01
CA VAL A 117 24.96 27.44 15.80
C VAL A 117 23.76 28.30 16.13
N ARG A 118 23.78 29.04 17.25
CA ARG A 118 22.72 29.98 17.59
C ARG A 118 22.55 31.05 16.53
N ARG A 119 23.62 31.74 16.12
CA ARG A 119 23.57 32.77 15.07
C ARG A 119 23.03 32.21 13.75
N ALA A 120 23.44 31.01 13.36
CA ALA A 120 22.93 30.34 12.16
C ALA A 120 21.43 30.08 12.31
N TYR A 121 21.00 29.49 13.41
CA TYR A 121 19.59 29.16 13.65
C TYR A 121 18.69 30.42 13.75
N THR A 122 19.06 31.42 14.54
CA THR A 122 18.22 32.60 14.80
C THR A 122 18.33 33.66 13.70
N ASN A 123 19.54 33.98 13.24
CA ASN A 123 19.75 35.13 12.36
C ASN A 123 19.72 34.73 10.88
N LYS A 124 20.38 33.61 10.54
CA LYS A 124 20.51 33.16 9.15
C LYS A 124 19.28 32.38 8.68
N TYR A 125 18.82 31.42 9.47
CA TYR A 125 17.69 30.54 9.12
C TYR A 125 16.36 30.98 9.73
N GLN A 126 16.37 31.85 10.75
CA GLN A 126 15.16 32.32 11.43
C GLN A 126 14.25 31.17 11.92
N GLY A 127 14.86 30.07 12.37
CA GLY A 127 14.18 28.84 12.77
C GLY A 127 13.74 27.92 11.62
N ASP A 128 13.73 28.37 10.36
CA ASP A 128 13.28 27.58 9.20
C ASP A 128 14.43 26.78 8.55
N LEU A 129 14.82 25.68 9.19
CA LEU A 129 15.81 24.75 8.62
C LEU A 129 15.28 24.01 7.38
N ILE A 130 13.96 23.83 7.24
CA ILE A 130 13.36 23.23 6.05
C ILE A 130 13.60 24.15 4.83
N GLY A 131 13.43 25.45 5.01
CA GLY A 131 13.79 26.47 4.02
C GLY A 131 15.27 26.46 3.63
N ALA A 132 16.17 26.17 4.58
CA ALA A 132 17.60 26.01 4.31
C ALA A 132 17.88 24.79 3.40
N PHE A 133 17.28 23.62 3.68
CA PHE A 133 17.37 22.46 2.81
C PHE A 133 16.75 22.72 1.42
N ARG A 134 15.59 23.39 1.37
CA ARG A 134 14.93 23.78 0.11
C ARG A 134 15.84 24.67 -0.74
N THR A 135 16.60 25.57 -0.11
CA THR A 135 17.57 26.43 -0.80
C THR A 135 18.73 25.62 -1.39
N LEU A 136 19.25 24.63 -0.65
CA LEU A 136 20.25 23.70 -1.17
C LEU A 136 19.72 22.89 -2.36
N GLN A 137 18.50 22.38 -2.29
CA GLN A 137 17.87 21.66 -3.40
C GLN A 137 17.77 22.53 -4.66
N LYS A 138 17.33 23.78 -4.51
CA LYS A 138 17.22 24.74 -5.62
C LYS A 138 18.56 25.10 -6.25
N SER A 139 19.67 24.95 -5.54
CA SER A 139 21.01 25.15 -6.11
C SER A 139 21.40 24.09 -7.14
N GLY A 140 20.68 22.95 -7.18
CA GLY A 140 21.00 21.81 -8.04
C GLY A 140 22.23 21.01 -7.62
N LYS A 141 22.77 21.28 -6.41
CA LYS A 141 23.93 20.60 -5.81
C LYS A 141 23.54 19.49 -4.83
N VAL A 142 22.30 19.52 -4.34
CA VAL A 142 21.78 18.54 -3.39
C VAL A 142 20.45 18.00 -3.91
N GLU A 143 20.35 16.69 -4.06
CA GLU A 143 19.07 16.01 -4.29
C GLU A 143 18.45 15.64 -2.95
N LEU A 144 17.27 16.17 -2.64
CA LEU A 144 16.52 15.78 -1.46
C LEU A 144 15.56 14.65 -1.82
N ILE A 145 15.58 13.58 -1.04
CA ILE A 145 14.64 12.46 -1.15
C ILE A 145 13.87 12.26 0.16
N THR A 146 12.83 11.43 0.15
CA THR A 146 12.02 11.13 1.34
C THR A 146 12.11 9.65 1.73
N THR A 147 11.39 9.28 2.79
CA THR A 147 11.14 7.90 3.22
C THR A 147 9.67 7.74 3.63
N CYS A 148 9.33 6.61 4.24
CA CYS A 148 8.02 6.32 4.82
C CYS A 148 7.63 7.35 5.89
N ALA A 149 6.33 7.59 6.03
CA ALA A 149 5.71 8.55 6.94
C ALA A 149 6.29 8.49 8.35
N THR A 150 6.47 7.31 8.93
CA THR A 150 7.06 7.17 10.27
C THR A 150 8.24 6.22 10.28
N HIS A 151 8.94 6.10 9.15
CA HIS A 151 10.03 5.15 8.98
C HIS A 151 9.59 3.69 9.29
N GLY A 152 8.34 3.35 8.93
CA GLY A 152 7.81 2.01 9.19
C GLY A 152 8.49 0.92 8.35
N TYR A 153 8.91 -0.18 9.00
CA TYR A 153 9.63 -1.28 8.35
C TYR A 153 8.70 -2.11 7.44
N LEU A 154 8.64 -1.72 6.16
CA LEU A 154 7.69 -2.25 5.16
C LEU A 154 7.63 -3.79 5.07
N PRO A 155 8.74 -4.55 5.18
CA PRO A 155 8.68 -6.01 5.06
C PRO A 155 7.79 -6.70 6.12
N LEU A 156 7.54 -6.06 7.27
CA LEU A 156 6.73 -6.64 8.35
C LEU A 156 5.36 -5.97 8.55
N ILE A 157 5.08 -4.91 7.80
CA ILE A 157 3.72 -4.36 7.67
C ILE A 157 2.93 -5.35 6.80
N GLN A 158 1.78 -5.82 7.29
CA GLN A 158 1.08 -6.95 6.69
C GLN A 158 0.19 -6.52 5.53
N THR A 159 -0.58 -5.44 5.70
CA THR A 159 -1.56 -5.01 4.69
C THR A 159 -0.94 -4.10 3.63
N ARG A 160 -1.41 -4.22 2.39
CA ARG A 160 -0.99 -3.34 1.29
C ARG A 160 -1.35 -1.88 1.58
N GLU A 161 -2.50 -1.67 2.21
CA GLU A 161 -3.07 -0.37 2.57
C GLU A 161 -2.18 0.37 3.58
N ALA A 162 -1.66 -0.34 4.58
CA ALA A 162 -0.75 0.25 5.54
C ALA A 162 0.63 0.56 4.93
N ARG A 163 1.17 -0.30 4.06
CA ARG A 163 2.40 0.01 3.29
C ARG A 163 2.17 1.23 2.38
N LYS A 164 1.03 1.28 1.69
CA LYS A 164 0.61 2.42 0.86
C LYS A 164 0.50 3.70 1.68
N ALA A 165 -0.07 3.62 2.88
CA ALA A 165 -0.19 4.76 3.77
C ALA A 165 1.18 5.30 4.21
N GLN A 166 2.10 4.41 4.60
CA GLN A 166 3.48 4.78 4.95
C GLN A 166 4.17 5.51 3.80
N ILE A 167 4.12 4.98 2.57
CA ILE A 167 4.76 5.61 1.41
C ILE A 167 4.04 6.91 1.05
N GLY A 168 2.73 6.85 0.83
CA GLY A 168 1.97 7.97 0.29
C GLY A 168 1.85 9.17 1.21
N VAL A 169 1.67 8.97 2.52
CA VAL A 169 1.70 10.08 3.49
C VAL A 169 3.09 10.72 3.54
N GLY A 170 4.16 9.92 3.50
CA GLY A 170 5.53 10.44 3.49
C GLY A 170 5.85 11.26 2.24
N VAL A 171 5.41 10.79 1.07
CA VAL A 171 5.55 11.52 -0.20
C VAL A 171 4.70 12.79 -0.22
N ASP A 172 3.44 12.73 0.20
CA ASP A 172 2.54 13.90 0.24
C ASP A 172 3.09 14.99 1.17
N PHE A 173 3.56 14.59 2.36
CA PHE A 173 4.14 15.52 3.33
C PHE A 173 5.42 16.17 2.81
N TYR A 174 6.32 15.40 2.20
CA TYR A 174 7.50 15.94 1.52
C TYR A 174 7.09 16.93 0.43
N ALA A 175 6.15 16.56 -0.45
CA ALA A 175 5.75 17.38 -1.58
C ALA A 175 5.16 18.74 -1.16
N ARG A 176 4.41 18.78 -0.06
CA ARG A 176 3.90 20.03 0.53
C ARG A 176 5.01 20.96 1.02
N LEU A 177 6.10 20.39 1.56
CA LEU A 177 7.22 21.17 2.11
C LEU A 177 8.22 21.62 1.04
N PHE A 178 8.44 20.82 0.00
CA PHE A 178 9.46 21.07 -1.01
C PHE A 178 8.91 21.49 -2.39
N GLY A 179 7.60 21.43 -2.60
CA GLY A 179 6.91 21.94 -3.79
C GLY A 179 6.73 20.93 -4.92
N GLY A 180 7.06 19.66 -4.70
CA GLY A 180 6.87 18.57 -5.68
C GLY A 180 7.25 17.21 -5.11
N PRO A 181 6.86 16.10 -5.76
CA PRO A 181 7.24 14.76 -5.33
C PRO A 181 8.76 14.56 -5.38
N PRO A 182 9.33 13.74 -4.48
CA PRO A 182 10.73 13.34 -4.59
C PRO A 182 10.93 12.31 -5.70
N HIS A 183 12.07 12.35 -6.38
CA HIS A 183 12.42 11.35 -7.41
C HIS A 183 12.95 10.05 -6.78
N GLY A 184 13.74 10.17 -5.71
CA GLY A 184 14.25 9.02 -4.97
C GLY A 184 13.47 8.72 -3.71
N PHE A 185 13.62 7.49 -3.21
CA PHE A 185 13.03 7.05 -1.96
C PHE A 185 14.01 6.21 -1.15
N TRP A 186 14.17 6.56 0.11
CA TRP A 186 14.89 5.74 1.08
C TRP A 186 13.92 4.76 1.71
N LEU A 187 14.09 3.46 1.46
CA LEU A 187 13.33 2.44 2.18
C LEU A 187 13.81 2.41 3.63
N PRO A 188 12.92 2.47 4.64
CA PRO A 188 13.32 2.32 6.03
C PRO A 188 14.19 1.09 6.19
N GLU A 189 15.41 1.30 6.68
CA GLU A 189 16.38 0.25 6.93
C GLU A 189 16.87 -0.51 5.67
N CYS A 190 16.76 0.11 4.49
CA CYS A 190 16.85 -0.56 3.20
C CYS A 190 15.94 -1.82 3.12
N GLY A 191 14.87 -1.84 3.91
CA GLY A 191 13.94 -2.94 4.10
C GLY A 191 13.03 -3.09 2.89
N TYR A 192 13.43 -3.95 1.97
CA TYR A 192 12.67 -4.27 0.77
C TYR A 192 11.93 -5.60 0.92
N ALA A 193 10.70 -5.64 0.42
CA ALA A 193 9.93 -6.85 0.18
C ALA A 193 9.26 -6.74 -1.21
N PRO A 194 9.14 -7.87 -1.95
CA PRO A 194 8.45 -7.85 -3.25
C PRO A 194 7.06 -7.22 -3.20
N GLY A 195 6.72 -6.44 -4.22
CA GLY A 195 5.48 -5.67 -4.32
C GLY A 195 5.56 -4.24 -3.77
N VAL A 196 6.62 -3.88 -3.03
CA VAL A 196 6.83 -2.50 -2.55
C VAL A 196 7.10 -1.55 -3.73
N GLU A 197 7.79 -2.02 -4.76
CA GLU A 197 8.09 -1.30 -5.99
C GLU A 197 6.84 -0.84 -6.74
N GLU A 198 5.73 -1.59 -6.67
CA GLU A 198 4.45 -1.19 -7.25
C GLU A 198 3.88 0.05 -6.55
N LEU A 199 3.96 0.06 -5.22
CA LEU A 199 3.50 1.18 -4.39
C LEU A 199 4.37 2.42 -4.59
N LEU A 200 5.69 2.26 -4.64
CA LEU A 200 6.61 3.37 -4.93
C LEU A 200 6.30 4.00 -6.29
N LYS A 201 6.06 3.18 -7.32
CA LYS A 201 5.69 3.65 -8.65
C LYS A 201 4.34 4.39 -8.66
N GLU A 202 3.37 3.94 -7.87
CA GLU A 202 2.06 4.59 -7.69
C GLU A 202 2.19 6.06 -7.24
N PHE A 203 3.24 6.38 -6.47
CA PHE A 203 3.52 7.73 -5.95
C PHE A 203 4.59 8.51 -6.74
N GLY A 204 4.94 8.05 -7.95
CA GLY A 204 5.85 8.78 -8.84
C GLY A 204 7.34 8.67 -8.47
N ILE A 205 7.70 7.73 -7.59
CA ILE A 205 9.10 7.46 -7.27
C ILE A 205 9.79 6.85 -8.50
N SER A 206 11.01 7.31 -8.75
CA SER A 206 11.86 6.89 -9.88
C SER A 206 12.94 5.90 -9.46
N TYR A 207 13.42 5.97 -8.22
CA TYR A 207 14.40 5.02 -7.69
C TYR A 207 14.35 4.82 -6.19
N PHE A 208 14.94 3.72 -5.72
CA PHE A 208 15.22 3.46 -4.31
C PHE A 208 16.56 2.75 -4.11
N ILE A 209 16.98 2.59 -2.85
CA ILE A 209 18.27 2.00 -2.46
C ILE A 209 18.01 0.73 -1.63
N VAL A 210 18.82 -0.31 -1.88
CA VAL A 210 18.82 -1.59 -1.14
C VAL A 210 20.22 -1.95 -0.65
N GLU A 211 20.30 -2.88 0.29
CA GLU A 211 21.57 -3.47 0.72
C GLU A 211 22.23 -4.26 -0.42
N THR A 212 23.56 -4.36 -0.38
CA THR A 212 24.43 -5.07 -1.32
C THR A 212 23.85 -6.41 -1.78
N HIS A 213 23.49 -7.28 -0.82
CA HIS A 213 22.99 -8.62 -1.15
C HIS A 213 21.57 -8.61 -1.74
N GLY A 214 20.76 -7.60 -1.44
CA GLY A 214 19.44 -7.42 -2.04
C GLY A 214 19.51 -7.24 -3.56
N LEU A 215 20.58 -6.61 -4.05
CA LEU A 215 20.83 -6.48 -5.48
C LEU A 215 21.65 -7.66 -6.04
N LEU A 216 22.68 -8.14 -5.33
CA LEU A 216 23.52 -9.24 -5.82
C LEU A 216 22.81 -10.61 -5.89
N TYR A 217 21.74 -10.80 -5.12
CA TYR A 217 20.91 -12.01 -5.15
C TYR A 217 19.63 -11.86 -5.97
N ALA A 218 19.53 -10.81 -6.79
CA ALA A 218 18.43 -10.65 -7.73
C ALA A 218 18.47 -11.71 -8.85
N ASP A 219 17.32 -11.95 -9.47
CA ASP A 219 17.17 -12.88 -10.60
C ASP A 219 16.71 -12.13 -11.87
N PRO A 220 17.49 -12.11 -12.96
CA PRO A 220 18.88 -12.57 -13.05
C PRO A 220 19.84 -11.67 -12.25
N VAL A 221 21.01 -12.22 -11.90
CA VAL A 221 22.05 -11.45 -11.21
C VAL A 221 22.48 -10.23 -12.05
N PRO A 222 22.59 -9.03 -11.45
CA PRO A 222 23.03 -7.84 -12.17
C PRO A 222 24.44 -7.99 -12.77
N ARG A 223 24.57 -7.75 -14.07
CA ARG A 223 25.80 -7.89 -14.87
C ARG A 223 26.98 -7.10 -14.28
N TYR A 224 26.70 -5.93 -13.72
CA TYR A 224 27.70 -5.02 -13.16
C TYR A 224 27.70 -4.99 -11.62
N GLY A 225 27.06 -5.96 -10.97
CA GLY A 225 26.90 -6.00 -9.52
C GLY A 225 26.23 -4.72 -9.02
N VAL A 226 26.81 -4.11 -7.98
CA VAL A 226 26.31 -2.84 -7.39
C VAL A 226 26.84 -1.58 -8.07
N PHE A 227 27.69 -1.71 -9.11
CA PHE A 227 28.36 -0.56 -9.75
C PHE A 227 27.54 0.09 -10.88
N ALA A 228 26.34 -0.41 -11.14
CA ALA A 228 25.32 0.23 -11.95
C ALA A 228 23.94 -0.13 -11.37
N PRO A 229 22.95 0.76 -11.46
CA PRO A 229 21.58 0.43 -11.07
C PRO A 229 20.99 -0.65 -11.97
N ALA A 230 20.02 -1.38 -11.41
CA ALA A 230 19.12 -2.24 -12.15
C ALA A 230 17.70 -1.64 -12.16
N SER A 231 16.78 -2.28 -12.87
CA SER A 231 15.36 -1.93 -12.89
C SER A 231 14.53 -3.10 -12.41
N CYS A 232 13.52 -2.84 -11.59
CA CYS A 232 12.44 -3.80 -11.37
C CYS A 232 11.62 -3.97 -12.68
N ALA A 233 10.82 -5.03 -12.77
CA ALA A 233 9.95 -5.30 -13.92
C ALA A 233 8.99 -4.14 -14.28
N ASN A 234 8.60 -3.33 -13.29
CA ASN A 234 7.74 -2.16 -13.47
C ASN A 234 8.49 -0.86 -13.87
N GLY A 235 9.79 -0.95 -14.18
CA GLY A 235 10.61 0.19 -14.59
C GLY A 235 11.05 1.11 -13.45
N LEU A 236 10.98 0.67 -12.19
CA LEU A 236 11.53 1.39 -11.04
C LEU A 236 13.02 1.06 -10.87
N ALA A 237 13.89 2.06 -10.77
CA ALA A 237 15.32 1.82 -10.64
C ALA A 237 15.71 1.45 -9.20
N VAL A 238 16.69 0.56 -9.07
CA VAL A 238 17.23 0.12 -7.78
C VAL A 238 18.75 0.28 -7.75
N PHE A 239 19.25 0.89 -6.68
CA PHE A 239 20.67 1.04 -6.41
C PHE A 239 21.09 0.14 -5.26
N GLY A 240 22.21 -0.59 -5.44
CA GLY A 240 22.81 -1.38 -4.38
C GLY A 240 23.86 -0.55 -3.61
N ARG A 241 23.86 -0.68 -2.29
CA ARG A 241 24.92 -0.16 -1.42
C ARG A 241 26.28 -0.77 -1.80
N ASP A 242 27.34 0.05 -1.81
CA ASP A 242 28.71 -0.43 -2.00
C ASP A 242 29.31 -0.94 -0.67
N PRO A 243 29.77 -2.20 -0.60
CA PRO A 243 30.31 -2.78 0.64
C PRO A 243 31.68 -2.20 1.03
N GLU A 244 32.51 -1.77 0.06
CA GLU A 244 33.87 -1.29 0.37
C GLU A 244 33.86 0.10 1.02
N SER A 245 33.09 1.05 0.47
CA SER A 245 32.91 2.38 1.05
C SER A 245 32.23 2.32 2.42
N SER A 246 31.29 1.40 2.57
CA SER A 246 30.61 1.14 3.82
C SER A 246 31.56 0.69 4.93
N ARG A 247 32.40 -0.31 4.65
CA ARG A 247 33.36 -0.83 5.63
C ARG A 247 34.36 0.24 6.09
N GLN A 248 34.84 1.09 5.18
CA GLN A 248 35.85 2.12 5.51
C GLN A 248 35.36 3.20 6.46
N VAL A 249 34.04 3.44 6.53
CA VAL A 249 33.46 4.48 7.38
C VAL A 249 32.75 3.88 8.58
N TRP A 250 31.99 2.78 8.39
CA TRP A 250 31.06 2.24 9.39
C TRP A 250 31.64 1.15 10.30
N ASP A 251 32.80 0.57 9.96
CA ASP A 251 33.37 -0.50 10.75
C ASP A 251 33.85 0.02 12.12
N ARG A 252 33.34 -0.55 13.21
CA ARG A 252 33.63 -0.09 14.58
C ARG A 252 35.11 -0.22 14.97
N GLN A 253 35.87 -1.10 14.33
CA GLN A 253 37.27 -1.36 14.67
C GLN A 253 38.26 -0.74 13.68
N THR A 254 37.86 -0.62 12.42
CA THR A 254 38.75 -0.24 11.31
C THR A 254 38.25 0.96 10.51
N GLY A 255 37.04 1.47 10.81
CA GLY A 255 36.48 2.66 10.18
C GLY A 255 37.09 3.96 10.73
N TYR A 256 37.04 5.02 9.92
CA TYR A 256 37.63 6.31 10.30
C TYR A 256 37.16 6.87 11.64
N PRO A 257 35.86 6.84 12.01
CA PRO A 257 35.37 7.40 13.28
C PRO A 257 36.08 6.88 14.53
N GLY A 258 36.71 5.71 14.48
CA GLY A 258 37.46 5.12 15.59
C GLY A 258 38.90 5.64 15.77
N ASP A 259 39.37 6.57 14.93
CA ASP A 259 40.75 7.07 15.00
C ASP A 259 41.03 7.79 16.33
N PHE A 260 42.21 7.53 16.89
CA PHE A 260 42.59 7.98 18.22
C PHE A 260 42.68 9.50 18.38
N PHE A 261 42.75 10.25 17.28
CA PHE A 261 42.76 11.72 17.30
C PHE A 261 41.37 12.36 17.33
N TYR A 262 40.30 11.60 17.03
CA TYR A 262 38.94 12.12 17.03
C TYR A 262 38.34 12.24 18.42
N ARG A 263 37.33 13.12 18.54
CA ARG A 263 36.57 13.35 19.77
C ARG A 263 35.97 12.05 20.31
N GLU A 264 36.18 11.78 21.59
CA GLU A 264 35.56 10.65 22.30
C GLU A 264 34.08 10.95 22.54
N PHE A 265 33.19 10.11 21.99
CA PHE A 265 31.76 10.27 22.16
C PHE A 265 31.31 9.94 23.58
N TYR A 266 31.87 8.92 24.23
CA TYR A 266 31.35 8.39 25.50
C TYR A 266 31.89 9.10 26.76
N ARG A 267 32.66 10.18 26.62
CA ARG A 267 33.21 10.91 27.77
C ARG A 267 32.78 12.37 27.75
N ASP A 268 31.86 12.70 28.64
CA ASP A 268 31.20 14.00 28.75
C ASP A 268 31.29 14.53 30.18
N ILE A 269 31.37 15.87 30.34
CA ILE A 269 31.39 16.49 31.66
C ILE A 269 30.15 16.16 32.50
N GLY A 270 29.03 15.80 31.87
CA GLY A 270 27.80 15.34 32.51
C GLY A 270 27.99 14.15 33.45
N TYR A 271 29.05 13.37 33.24
CA TYR A 271 29.44 12.24 34.08
C TYR A 271 30.73 12.51 34.88
N ASP A 272 31.64 13.35 34.37
CA ASP A 272 32.92 13.65 35.01
C ASP A 272 32.84 14.70 36.15
N LEU A 273 31.93 15.69 36.06
CA LEU A 273 31.87 16.82 37.00
C LEU A 273 30.88 16.60 38.16
N ASP A 274 31.06 17.41 39.20
CA ASP A 274 30.20 17.42 40.38
C ASP A 274 28.74 17.78 40.04
N LEU A 275 27.80 17.09 40.68
CA LEU A 275 26.37 17.23 40.40
C LEU A 275 25.85 18.62 40.79
N ASP A 276 26.33 19.23 41.89
CA ASP A 276 25.86 20.54 42.33
C ASP A 276 26.24 21.65 41.35
N TYR A 277 27.40 21.51 40.71
CA TYR A 277 27.84 22.42 39.64
C TYR A 277 26.96 22.30 38.38
N LEU A 278 26.63 21.07 37.98
CA LEU A 278 25.85 20.79 36.77
C LEU A 278 24.33 20.95 36.95
N ARG A 279 23.83 20.94 38.20
CA ARG A 279 22.41 20.97 38.56
C ARG A 279 21.57 21.97 37.75
N PRO A 280 22.01 23.21 37.45
CA PRO A 280 21.20 24.16 36.68
C PRO A 280 20.97 23.76 35.22
N TYR A 281 21.76 22.83 34.69
CA TYR A 281 21.82 22.47 33.27
C TYR A 281 21.38 21.02 32.99
N LEU A 282 21.12 20.24 34.05
CA LEU A 282 20.69 18.85 33.96
C LEU A 282 19.17 18.72 34.05
N PRO A 283 18.58 17.73 33.36
CA PRO A 283 17.14 17.46 33.44
C PRO A 283 16.69 17.17 34.87
N GLY A 284 15.67 17.91 35.32
CA GLY A 284 15.20 17.86 36.71
C GLY A 284 16.28 18.12 37.77
N GLY A 285 17.41 18.71 37.38
CA GLY A 285 18.59 19.01 38.21
C GLY A 285 19.34 17.80 38.78
N THR A 286 18.94 16.57 38.47
CA THR A 286 19.46 15.38 39.16
C THR A 286 19.83 14.23 38.24
N ILE A 287 19.32 14.23 37.00
CA ILE A 287 19.55 13.15 36.05
C ILE A 287 20.83 13.46 35.26
N ARG A 288 21.86 12.63 35.40
CA ARG A 288 23.08 12.75 34.61
C ARG A 288 22.83 12.32 33.17
N VAL A 289 23.16 13.22 32.26
CA VAL A 289 23.06 13.05 30.80
C VAL A 289 24.26 13.69 30.14
N ASP A 290 24.49 13.37 28.87
CA ASP A 290 25.46 14.10 28.06
C ASP A 290 25.06 15.58 27.94
N THR A 291 26.05 16.46 28.14
CA THR A 291 25.90 17.91 28.02
C THR A 291 26.37 18.43 26.67
N GLY A 292 27.12 17.63 25.90
CA GLY A 292 27.75 18.02 24.64
C GLY A 292 29.19 18.54 24.79
N PHE A 293 29.63 18.84 26.02
CA PHE A 293 31.01 19.24 26.30
C PHE A 293 31.87 17.99 26.56
N LYS A 294 32.52 17.50 25.49
CA LYS A 294 33.31 16.27 25.46
C LYS A 294 34.78 16.60 25.18
N TYR A 295 35.57 16.81 26.23
CA TYR A 295 36.93 17.37 26.10
C TYR A 295 38.04 16.38 25.72
N TYR A 296 37.73 15.12 25.50
CA TYR A 296 38.72 14.08 25.33
C TYR A 296 38.67 13.47 23.94
N ARG A 297 39.80 12.92 23.49
CA ARG A 297 39.90 12.13 22.25
C ARG A 297 39.89 10.64 22.53
N ILE A 298 39.59 9.83 21.52
CA ILE A 298 39.50 8.37 21.65
C ILE A 298 40.77 7.77 22.25
N THR A 299 41.96 8.30 21.93
CA THR A 299 43.29 7.97 22.53
C THR A 299 43.79 6.55 22.28
N GLY A 300 42.94 5.55 22.48
CA GLY A 300 43.21 4.12 22.37
C GLY A 300 42.03 3.32 22.97
N PRO A 301 42.15 1.98 23.03
CA PRO A 301 41.08 1.09 23.49
C PRO A 301 40.84 1.08 25.00
N GLY A 302 41.66 1.80 25.79
CA GLY A 302 41.58 1.83 27.26
C GLY A 302 40.69 2.95 27.82
N PRO A 303 40.44 2.95 29.14
CA PRO A 303 39.64 3.98 29.82
C PRO A 303 40.38 5.32 29.94
N HIS A 304 41.71 5.32 29.81
CA HIS A 304 42.49 6.55 29.80
C HIS A 304 42.29 7.31 28.50
N LYS A 305 41.81 8.55 28.60
CA LYS A 305 41.61 9.45 27.45
C LYS A 305 42.40 10.75 27.68
N GLU A 306 43.08 11.20 26.64
CA GLU A 306 43.82 12.45 26.60
C GLU A 306 42.94 13.61 26.10
N PRO A 307 43.30 14.86 26.41
CA PRO A 307 42.59 16.03 25.89
C PRO A 307 42.50 16.03 24.36
N TYR A 308 41.34 16.42 23.85
CA TYR A 308 41.06 16.55 22.43
C TYR A 308 41.91 17.67 21.81
N ARG A 309 42.35 17.47 20.57
CA ARG A 309 43.20 18.43 19.83
C ARG A 309 42.58 18.69 18.45
N PRO A 310 41.73 19.73 18.32
CA PRO A 310 40.93 19.97 17.11
C PRO A 310 41.76 20.03 15.82
N GLU A 311 42.97 20.58 15.91
CA GLU A 311 43.82 20.77 14.73
C GLU A 311 44.37 19.45 14.19
N LEU A 312 44.77 18.54 15.08
CA LEU A 312 45.20 17.19 14.69
C LEU A 312 44.03 16.37 14.16
N ALA A 313 42.85 16.51 14.77
CA ALA A 313 41.65 15.85 14.32
C ALA A 313 41.26 16.31 12.90
N ARG A 314 41.40 17.60 12.60
CA ARG A 314 41.18 18.17 11.26
C ARG A 314 42.20 17.66 10.23
N GLU A 315 43.49 17.64 10.59
CA GLU A 315 44.53 17.03 9.74
C GLU A 315 44.19 15.57 9.42
N ARG A 316 43.75 14.83 10.44
CA ARG A 316 43.39 13.43 10.28
C ARG A 316 42.13 13.22 9.44
N ALA A 317 41.14 14.10 9.56
CA ALA A 317 39.98 14.12 8.66
C ALA A 317 40.38 14.37 7.19
N ALA A 318 41.36 15.24 6.94
CA ALA A 318 41.87 15.50 5.59
C ALA A 318 42.58 14.27 5.00
N GLU A 319 43.38 13.58 5.81
CA GLU A 319 44.04 12.32 5.43
C GLU A 319 43.01 11.22 5.14
N HIS A 320 41.99 11.08 5.97
CA HIS A 320 40.91 10.10 5.77
C HIS A 320 40.04 10.42 4.55
N ALA A 321 39.78 11.70 4.25
CA ALA A 321 39.10 12.11 3.03
C ALA A 321 39.91 11.75 1.78
N ALA A 322 41.23 12.02 1.80
CA ALA A 322 42.13 11.63 0.71
C ALA A 322 42.24 10.11 0.55
N HIS A 323 42.30 9.36 1.66
CA HIS A 323 42.33 7.91 1.65
C HIS A 323 41.04 7.31 1.07
N PHE A 324 39.88 7.80 1.50
CA PHE A 324 38.59 7.38 0.94
C PHE A 324 38.52 7.65 -0.57
N LEU A 325 38.88 8.87 -0.99
CA LEU A 325 38.93 9.27 -2.40
C LEU A 325 39.83 8.34 -3.22
N TYR A 326 41.05 8.09 -2.76
CA TYR A 326 42.00 7.19 -3.42
C TYR A 326 41.40 5.79 -3.66
N HIS A 327 40.78 5.19 -2.64
CA HIS A 327 40.18 3.86 -2.79
C HIS A 327 38.97 3.86 -3.73
N ARG A 328 38.15 4.92 -3.74
CA ARG A 328 37.06 5.06 -4.71
C ARG A 328 37.57 5.20 -6.14
N GLN A 329 38.68 5.90 -6.35
CA GLN A 329 39.34 5.98 -7.66
C GLN A 329 39.81 4.61 -8.14
N GLN A 330 40.50 3.85 -7.27
CA GLN A 330 40.95 2.49 -7.61
C GLN A 330 39.77 1.57 -7.92
N GLN A 331 38.70 1.67 -7.14
CA GLN A 331 37.48 0.90 -7.35
C GLN A 331 36.83 1.21 -8.71
N VAL A 332 36.64 2.50 -9.03
CA VAL A 332 36.10 2.96 -10.32
C VAL A 332 36.97 2.49 -11.49
N LEU A 333 38.30 2.64 -11.40
CA LEU A 333 39.21 2.21 -12.47
C LEU A 333 39.17 0.68 -12.68
N ARG A 334 39.12 -0.10 -11.59
CA ARG A 334 39.04 -1.56 -11.62
C ARG A 334 37.76 -2.07 -12.29
N HIS A 335 36.62 -1.45 -11.98
CA HIS A 335 35.33 -1.87 -12.53
C HIS A 335 35.06 -1.30 -13.91
N GLY A 336 35.42 -0.04 -14.16
CA GLY A 336 35.19 0.64 -15.44
C GLY A 336 35.84 -0.07 -16.63
N ALA A 337 36.99 -0.73 -16.43
CA ALA A 337 37.64 -1.52 -17.48
C ALA A 337 36.79 -2.70 -18.02
N LYS A 338 35.72 -3.10 -17.32
CA LYS A 338 34.85 -4.23 -17.65
C LYS A 338 33.40 -3.81 -17.95
N MET A 339 33.12 -2.52 -18.02
CA MET A 339 31.77 -1.97 -18.15
C MET A 339 31.63 -1.16 -19.44
N ASP A 340 30.44 -1.17 -20.04
CA ASP A 340 30.09 -0.33 -21.20
C ASP A 340 29.65 1.10 -20.81
N ARG A 341 29.68 1.41 -19.51
CA ARG A 341 29.34 2.70 -18.92
C ARG A 341 30.24 3.02 -17.73
N PRO A 342 30.37 4.29 -17.33
CA PRO A 342 31.11 4.64 -16.13
C PRO A 342 30.48 4.01 -14.88
N PRO A 343 31.25 3.32 -14.02
CA PRO A 343 30.75 2.74 -12.78
C PRO A 343 30.31 3.84 -11.81
N LEU A 344 29.32 3.50 -10.99
CA LEU A 344 28.82 4.31 -9.89
C LEU A 344 29.09 3.62 -8.56
N VAL A 345 29.74 4.31 -7.63
CA VAL A 345 29.84 3.86 -6.24
C VAL A 345 28.78 4.57 -5.41
N VAL A 346 27.82 3.82 -4.87
CA VAL A 346 26.76 4.36 -4.00
C VAL A 346 27.14 4.14 -2.54
N ALA A 347 27.40 5.23 -1.81
CA ALA A 347 27.88 5.23 -0.44
C ALA A 347 26.83 5.87 0.50
N PRO A 348 25.84 5.08 0.97
CA PRO A 348 24.81 5.53 1.90
C PRO A 348 25.25 5.41 3.37
N TYR A 349 24.91 6.41 4.18
CA TYR A 349 25.19 6.47 5.62
C TYR A 349 24.08 7.21 6.36
N ASP A 350 23.91 6.93 7.65
CA ASP A 350 23.09 7.79 8.53
C ASP A 350 23.72 9.19 8.61
N ALA A 351 22.90 10.24 8.54
CA ALA A 351 23.38 11.62 8.56
C ALA A 351 23.98 11.97 9.92
N GLU A 352 23.38 11.45 11.00
CA GLU A 352 23.79 11.68 12.39
C GLU A 352 25.17 11.06 12.68
N LEU A 353 25.68 10.17 11.82
CA LEU A 353 27.09 9.80 11.89
C LEU A 353 27.98 11.05 11.77
N PHE A 354 27.66 11.96 10.85
CA PHE A 354 28.49 13.12 10.55
C PHE A 354 28.15 14.29 11.47
N GLY A 355 28.86 14.36 12.59
CA GLY A 355 28.86 15.47 13.53
C GLY A 355 28.46 15.06 14.94
N HIS A 356 27.48 14.16 15.06
CA HIS A 356 27.05 13.66 16.36
C HIS A 356 27.92 12.49 16.83
N TRP A 357 27.82 11.33 16.18
CA TRP A 357 28.64 10.16 16.52
C TRP A 357 30.11 10.34 16.17
N TRP A 358 30.39 10.92 14.99
CA TRP A 358 31.72 11.30 14.53
C TRP A 358 31.79 12.81 14.36
N TYR A 359 32.37 13.49 15.36
CA TYR A 359 32.36 14.95 15.48
C TYR A 359 32.94 15.69 14.27
N GLU A 360 34.01 15.15 13.70
CA GLU A 360 34.73 15.72 12.56
C GLU A 360 34.06 15.39 11.22
N GLY A 361 32.98 14.62 11.22
CA GLY A 361 32.27 14.18 10.01
C GLY A 361 31.89 15.29 9.03
N PRO A 362 31.31 16.44 9.45
CA PRO A 362 31.01 17.55 8.54
C PRO A 362 32.28 18.14 7.91
N GLN A 363 33.39 18.18 8.66
CA GLN A 363 34.69 18.63 8.12
C GLN A 363 35.22 17.63 7.09
N TRP A 364 35.09 16.33 7.35
CA TRP A 364 35.45 15.28 6.40
C TRP A 364 34.63 15.38 5.11
N ILE A 365 33.32 15.69 5.17
CA ILE A 365 32.49 15.93 3.99
C ILE A 365 32.99 17.14 3.19
N ASP A 366 33.24 18.28 3.85
CA ASP A 366 33.81 19.48 3.20
C ASP A 366 35.11 19.14 2.45
N LEU A 367 36.02 18.45 3.15
CA LEU A 367 37.32 18.06 2.62
C LEU A 367 37.17 17.06 1.47
N LEU A 368 36.31 16.04 1.59
CA LEU A 368 36.07 15.08 0.52
C LEU A 368 35.54 15.76 -0.75
N CYS A 369 34.57 16.66 -0.62
CA CYS A 369 34.02 17.40 -1.76
C CYS A 369 35.08 18.28 -2.43
N ARG A 370 35.87 19.03 -1.66
CA ARG A 370 36.96 19.88 -2.19
C ARG A 370 38.03 19.06 -2.88
N LYS A 371 38.49 17.97 -2.25
CA LYS A 371 39.52 17.09 -2.82
C LYS A 371 39.04 16.40 -4.09
N THR A 372 37.79 15.95 -4.11
CA THR A 372 37.21 15.36 -5.33
C THR A 372 37.13 16.38 -6.45
N CYS A 373 36.87 17.66 -6.14
CA CYS A 373 36.77 18.72 -7.14
C CYS A 373 38.13 19.24 -7.65
N PHE A 374 39.15 19.30 -6.81
CA PHE A 374 40.40 20.03 -7.13
C PHE A 374 41.67 19.17 -7.18
N ASP A 375 41.71 18.01 -6.50
CA ASP A 375 42.95 17.23 -6.35
C ASP A 375 43.11 16.12 -7.42
N GLN A 376 42.11 15.90 -8.29
CA GLN A 376 42.06 14.77 -9.22
C GLN A 376 41.02 14.91 -10.36
N ASP A 377 41.14 14.09 -11.41
CA ASP A 377 40.24 14.08 -12.59
C ASP A 377 39.61 12.69 -12.91
N VAL A 378 39.69 11.73 -11.99
CA VAL A 378 39.25 10.33 -12.19
C VAL A 378 37.76 10.14 -11.90
N ILE A 379 37.28 10.58 -10.72
CA ILE A 379 35.88 10.40 -10.30
C ILE A 379 35.16 11.73 -10.17
N GLN A 380 33.85 11.73 -10.36
CA GLN A 380 33.01 12.90 -10.10
C GLN A 380 31.88 12.55 -9.13
N MET A 381 31.52 13.47 -8.24
CA MET A 381 30.32 13.29 -7.41
C MET A 381 29.06 13.48 -8.25
N ILE A 382 28.07 12.62 -8.07
CA ILE A 382 26.78 12.67 -8.76
C ILE A 382 25.65 12.26 -7.82
N THR A 383 24.42 12.67 -8.09
CA THR A 383 23.25 12.10 -7.41
C THR A 383 22.71 10.87 -8.16
N PRO A 384 22.02 9.92 -7.51
CA PRO A 384 21.44 8.77 -8.21
C PRO A 384 20.44 9.19 -9.30
N GLY A 385 19.61 10.23 -9.06
CA GLY A 385 18.68 10.74 -10.07
C GLY A 385 19.37 11.31 -11.32
N GLN A 386 20.50 12.01 -11.13
CA GLN A 386 21.32 12.49 -12.25
C GLN A 386 21.97 11.34 -13.02
N TYR A 387 22.46 10.30 -12.34
CA TYR A 387 23.02 9.13 -13.00
C TYR A 387 21.97 8.43 -13.89
N LEU A 388 20.74 8.26 -13.41
CA LEU A 388 19.65 7.68 -14.20
C LEU A 388 19.30 8.51 -15.44
N SER A 389 19.38 9.84 -15.33
CA SER A 389 19.14 10.74 -16.45
C SER A 389 20.21 10.60 -17.55
N LEU A 390 21.46 10.28 -17.16
CA LEU A 390 22.56 10.05 -18.10
C LEU A 390 22.57 8.62 -18.67
N HIS A 391 22.07 7.64 -17.91
CA HIS A 391 22.14 6.22 -18.22
C HIS A 391 20.79 5.51 -17.98
N PRO A 392 19.77 5.77 -18.83
CA PRO A 392 18.42 5.25 -18.62
C PRO A 392 18.26 3.76 -18.92
N ASP A 393 19.17 3.15 -19.70
CA ASP A 393 19.10 1.74 -20.05
C ASP A 393 19.56 0.86 -18.88
N LEU A 394 18.64 0.14 -18.24
CA LEU A 394 18.89 -0.66 -17.05
C LEU A 394 18.60 -2.14 -17.31
N GLN A 395 19.37 -3.02 -16.67
CA GLN A 395 19.04 -4.45 -16.64
C GLN A 395 17.79 -4.66 -15.79
N VAL A 396 16.81 -5.40 -16.30
CA VAL A 396 15.62 -5.78 -15.55
C VAL A 396 15.94 -6.97 -14.65
N VAL A 397 15.58 -6.89 -13.37
CA VAL A 397 15.80 -7.93 -12.34
C VAL A 397 14.63 -8.02 -11.37
N ASP A 398 14.44 -9.21 -10.81
CA ASP A 398 13.54 -9.47 -9.69
C ASP A 398 14.34 -9.50 -8.38
N LEU A 399 13.96 -8.66 -7.42
CA LEU A 399 14.68 -8.51 -6.16
C LEU A 399 14.13 -9.45 -5.08
N PRO A 400 15.00 -10.13 -4.30
CA PRO A 400 14.61 -10.81 -3.08
C PRO A 400 14.38 -9.82 -1.94
N MET A 401 13.68 -10.27 -0.88
CA MET A 401 13.58 -9.51 0.37
C MET A 401 14.99 -9.26 0.95
N SER A 402 15.25 -8.05 1.42
CA SER A 402 16.55 -7.66 2.02
C SER A 402 16.39 -6.49 2.98
N SER A 403 17.36 -6.31 3.87
CA SER A 403 17.55 -5.09 4.67
C SER A 403 19.05 -4.86 4.92
N TRP A 404 19.42 -3.69 5.41
CA TRP A 404 20.80 -3.45 5.87
C TRP A 404 21.03 -3.82 7.35
N GLY A 405 20.05 -4.46 8.00
CA GLY A 405 20.09 -4.85 9.40
C GLY A 405 20.91 -6.12 9.68
N GLU A 406 20.93 -6.56 10.94
CA GLU A 406 21.62 -7.78 11.38
C GLU A 406 21.23 -9.00 10.51
N GLY A 407 22.23 -9.62 9.89
CA GLY A 407 22.03 -10.78 9.02
C GLY A 407 21.45 -10.46 7.63
N GLY A 408 21.23 -9.19 7.29
CA GLY A 408 20.73 -8.74 5.99
C GLY A 408 19.22 -8.84 5.81
N TYR A 409 18.46 -9.16 6.85
CA TYR A 409 17.02 -9.39 6.77
C TYR A 409 16.31 -8.78 7.98
N SER A 410 15.20 -9.36 8.42
CA SER A 410 14.33 -8.75 9.43
C SER A 410 14.74 -8.98 10.89
N ARG A 411 15.92 -9.56 11.18
CA ARG A 411 16.27 -10.01 12.55
C ARG A 411 16.26 -8.91 13.61
N VAL A 412 16.63 -7.69 13.23
CA VAL A 412 16.59 -6.53 14.16
C VAL A 412 15.16 -6.22 14.58
N TRP A 413 14.22 -6.25 13.64
CA TRP A 413 12.83 -5.86 13.87
C TRP A 413 11.91 -7.03 14.24
N LEU A 414 12.28 -8.27 13.93
CA LEU A 414 11.55 -9.49 14.28
C LEU A 414 12.44 -10.48 15.02
N ASN A 415 12.34 -10.48 16.35
CA ASN A 415 13.02 -11.39 17.26
C ASN A 415 12.28 -11.47 18.61
N PRO A 416 12.67 -12.35 19.56
CA PRO A 416 11.95 -12.54 20.82
C PRO A 416 11.82 -11.29 21.72
N SER A 417 12.61 -10.23 21.52
CA SER A 417 12.48 -8.98 22.29
C SER A 417 11.33 -8.10 21.82
N ASN A 418 10.89 -8.25 20.56
CA ASN A 418 9.94 -7.35 19.90
C ASN A 418 8.82 -8.05 19.10
N ASP A 419 8.84 -9.37 18.93
CA ASP A 419 7.82 -10.13 18.18
C ASP A 419 6.37 -9.88 18.65
N TRP A 420 6.19 -9.64 19.94
CA TRP A 420 4.90 -9.41 20.59
C TRP A 420 4.14 -8.19 20.04
N ILE A 421 4.83 -7.23 19.41
CA ILE A 421 4.20 -6.01 18.88
C ILE A 421 3.33 -6.29 17.66
N TYR A 422 3.71 -7.28 16.83
CA TYR A 422 3.16 -7.43 15.48
C TYR A 422 1.69 -7.84 15.47
N ARG A 423 1.25 -8.70 16.41
CA ARG A 423 -0.17 -9.05 16.54
C ARG A 423 -1.06 -7.82 16.78
N HIS A 424 -0.52 -6.78 17.44
CA HIS A 424 -1.24 -5.55 17.72
C HIS A 424 -1.25 -4.63 16.50
N LEU A 425 -0.09 -4.48 15.84
CA LEU A 425 0.03 -3.72 14.60
C LEU A 425 -0.85 -4.30 13.49
N HIS A 426 -0.76 -5.60 13.22
CA HIS A 426 -1.53 -6.28 12.17
C HIS A 426 -3.05 -6.18 12.40
N ARG A 427 -3.50 -6.29 13.66
CA ARG A 427 -4.91 -6.04 14.00
C ARG A 427 -5.32 -4.61 13.69
N ALA A 428 -4.49 -3.64 14.07
CA ALA A 428 -4.77 -2.22 13.85
C ALA A 428 -4.73 -1.85 12.36
N GLU A 429 -3.83 -2.45 11.58
CA GLU A 429 -3.75 -2.32 10.11
C GLU A 429 -5.04 -2.75 9.43
N ALA A 430 -5.54 -3.95 9.75
CA ALA A 430 -6.80 -4.46 9.21
C ALA A 430 -7.98 -3.56 9.62
N ALA A 431 -8.05 -3.20 10.90
CA ALA A 431 -9.11 -2.34 11.42
C ALA A 431 -9.11 -0.94 10.78
N MET A 432 -7.93 -0.35 10.53
CA MET A 432 -7.85 0.97 9.90
C MET A 432 -8.32 0.94 8.44
N ALA A 433 -7.98 -0.12 7.70
CA ALA A 433 -8.49 -0.33 6.34
C ALA A 433 -10.02 -0.47 6.34
N ASP A 434 -10.58 -1.26 7.27
CA ASP A 434 -12.03 -1.38 7.43
C ASP A 434 -12.68 -0.04 7.77
N LEU A 435 -12.15 0.70 8.74
CA LEU A 435 -12.66 2.02 9.13
C LEU A 435 -12.64 3.01 7.95
N ALA A 436 -11.61 2.96 7.10
CA ALA A 436 -11.52 3.80 5.92
C ALA A 436 -12.59 3.45 4.87
N ASP A 437 -12.78 2.15 4.59
CA ASP A 437 -13.76 1.67 3.62
C ASP A 437 -15.21 1.83 4.11
N LEU A 438 -15.46 1.69 5.42
CA LEU A 438 -16.78 1.87 6.05
C LEU A 438 -17.23 3.32 6.10
N HIS A 439 -16.29 4.27 6.06
CA HIS A 439 -16.58 5.68 6.23
C HIS A 439 -16.04 6.53 5.08
N PRO A 440 -16.35 6.25 3.81
CA PRO A 440 -15.68 6.89 2.67
C PRO A 440 -15.95 8.40 2.56
N ASN A 441 -17.07 8.88 3.11
CA ASN A 441 -17.51 10.28 3.04
C ASN A 441 -17.55 10.96 4.42
N ALA A 442 -16.74 10.50 5.39
CA ALA A 442 -16.71 11.13 6.71
C ALA A 442 -16.32 12.62 6.62
N ALA A 443 -16.96 13.43 7.48
CA ALA A 443 -16.75 14.86 7.62
C ALA A 443 -16.77 15.26 9.10
N GLY A 444 -16.37 16.50 9.40
CA GLY A 444 -16.36 17.05 10.76
C GLY A 444 -15.53 16.21 11.75
N VAL A 445 -16.07 16.03 12.95
CA VAL A 445 -15.45 15.28 14.06
C VAL A 445 -15.10 13.85 13.68
N LYS A 446 -15.97 13.19 12.89
CA LYS A 446 -15.72 11.82 12.44
C LYS A 446 -14.50 11.70 11.55
N LYS A 447 -14.30 12.67 10.63
CA LYS A 447 -13.09 12.72 9.80
C LYS A 447 -11.85 12.97 10.66
N ARG A 448 -11.94 13.87 11.64
CA ARG A 448 -10.85 14.15 12.59
C ARG A 448 -10.44 12.90 13.38
N ALA A 449 -11.40 12.16 13.93
CA ALA A 449 -11.14 10.91 14.65
C ALA A 449 -10.48 9.84 13.76
N LEU A 450 -10.97 9.66 12.52
CA LEU A 450 -10.36 8.73 11.56
C LEU A 450 -8.93 9.14 11.17
N ASN A 451 -8.69 10.43 10.98
CA ASN A 451 -7.35 10.96 10.72
C ASN A 451 -6.42 10.75 11.93
N GLN A 452 -6.91 10.98 13.14
CA GLN A 452 -6.10 10.74 14.34
C GLN A 452 -5.80 9.25 14.52
N ALA A 453 -6.78 8.36 14.34
CA ALA A 453 -6.55 6.92 14.37
C ALA A 453 -5.47 6.49 13.35
N ALA A 454 -5.53 7.03 12.13
CA ALA A 454 -4.50 6.80 11.13
C ALA A 454 -3.11 7.30 11.56
N ARG A 455 -3.01 8.45 12.25
CA ARG A 455 -1.73 8.94 12.83
C ARG A 455 -1.20 8.03 13.91
N GLU A 456 -2.06 7.59 14.84
CA GLU A 456 -1.67 6.67 15.91
C GLU A 456 -1.11 5.36 15.34
N LEU A 457 -1.75 4.82 14.29
CA LEU A 457 -1.24 3.61 13.63
C LEU A 457 0.12 3.86 12.97
N LEU A 458 0.27 4.95 12.22
CA LEU A 458 1.57 5.30 11.62
C LEU A 458 2.65 5.43 12.71
N LEU A 459 2.40 6.16 13.80
CA LEU A 459 3.34 6.32 14.90
C LEU A 459 3.70 5.00 15.58
N ALA A 460 2.73 4.10 15.76
CA ALA A 460 2.97 2.77 16.31
C ALA A 460 3.84 1.88 15.39
N GLN A 461 3.82 2.11 14.08
CA GLN A 461 4.54 1.34 13.07
C GLN A 461 6.01 1.76 12.87
N SER A 462 6.50 2.79 13.54
CA SER A 462 7.90 3.24 13.43
C SER A 462 8.87 2.09 13.73
N SER A 463 9.88 1.89 12.86
CA SER A 463 10.89 0.84 13.03
C SER A 463 11.75 1.05 14.28
N ASP A 464 11.86 2.31 14.73
CA ASP A 464 12.65 2.75 15.88
C ASP A 464 12.28 2.02 17.16
N TRP A 465 10.99 1.73 17.37
CA TRP A 465 10.54 1.04 18.57
C TRP A 465 11.11 -0.38 18.64
N ALA A 466 11.01 -1.14 17.55
CA ALA A 466 11.55 -2.49 17.49
C ALA A 466 13.10 -2.48 17.53
N PHE A 467 13.73 -1.47 16.95
CA PHE A 467 15.18 -1.25 17.02
C PHE A 467 15.65 -0.97 18.46
N ILE A 468 15.02 -0.03 19.17
CA ILE A 468 15.34 0.32 20.56
C ILE A 468 15.16 -0.88 21.49
N LEU A 469 14.09 -1.66 21.30
CA LEU A 469 13.87 -2.91 22.05
C LEU A 469 15.01 -3.92 21.82
N ARG A 470 15.51 -4.02 20.59
CA ARG A 470 16.62 -4.93 20.24
C ARG A 470 17.97 -4.47 20.79
N MET A 471 18.21 -3.16 20.83
CA MET A 471 19.48 -2.57 21.27
C MET A 471 19.56 -2.32 22.78
N GLU A 472 18.47 -2.54 23.53
CA GLU A 472 18.40 -2.40 24.99
C GLU A 472 18.79 -1.00 25.51
N THR A 473 18.49 0.05 24.75
CA THR A 473 18.84 1.44 25.12
C THR A 473 17.74 2.12 25.95
N ALA A 474 16.62 2.47 25.32
CA ALA A 474 15.47 3.15 25.93
C ALA A 474 14.20 2.27 25.92
N VAL A 475 14.32 1.03 26.42
CA VAL A 475 13.30 -0.03 26.33
C VAL A 475 11.95 0.39 26.90
N ASP A 476 11.94 1.02 28.07
CA ASP A 476 10.70 1.45 28.73
C ASP A 476 9.98 2.54 27.93
N TYR A 477 10.74 3.46 27.34
CA TYR A 477 10.21 4.50 26.48
C TYR A 477 9.58 3.90 25.21
N ALA A 478 10.29 3.03 24.50
CA ALA A 478 9.78 2.37 23.29
C ALA A 478 8.52 1.53 23.58
N ARG A 479 8.52 0.76 24.68
CA ARG A 479 7.36 -0.03 25.11
C ARG A 479 6.15 0.87 25.42
N LYS A 480 6.39 1.99 26.13
CA LYS A 480 5.36 2.97 26.46
C LYS A 480 4.77 3.61 25.20
N ARG A 481 5.62 4.10 24.28
CA ARG A 481 5.18 4.71 23.01
C ARG A 481 4.30 3.77 22.20
N LEU A 482 4.75 2.55 21.98
CA LEU A 482 3.99 1.57 21.20
C LEU A 482 2.64 1.23 21.88
N THR A 483 2.65 1.03 23.21
CA THR A 483 1.42 0.72 23.96
C THR A 483 0.43 1.88 23.95
N GLU A 484 0.90 3.12 24.09
CA GLU A 484 0.06 4.32 24.08
C GLU A 484 -0.58 4.55 22.71
N HIS A 485 0.19 4.48 21.62
CA HIS A 485 -0.33 4.67 20.26
C HIS A 485 -1.36 3.59 19.90
N ILE A 486 -1.07 2.31 20.20
CA ILE A 486 -2.04 1.22 20.01
C ILE A 486 -3.28 1.42 20.89
N GLY A 487 -3.10 1.88 22.13
CA GLY A 487 -4.21 2.18 23.05
C GLY A 487 -5.14 3.27 22.51
N ARG A 488 -4.58 4.40 22.06
CA ARG A 488 -5.32 5.51 21.45
C ARG A 488 -6.01 5.09 20.16
N PHE A 489 -5.32 4.33 19.30
CA PHE A 489 -5.92 3.75 18.09
C PHE A 489 -7.17 2.91 18.44
N ASN A 490 -7.03 1.97 19.37
CA ASN A 490 -8.14 1.08 19.74
C ASN A 490 -9.32 1.85 20.33
N LEU A 491 -9.06 2.86 21.17
CA LEU A 491 -10.10 3.72 21.74
C LEU A 491 -10.86 4.48 20.64
N LEU A 492 -10.14 5.08 19.68
CA LEU A 492 -10.76 5.79 18.56
C LEU A 492 -11.54 4.84 17.64
N ALA A 493 -10.99 3.65 17.36
CA ALA A 493 -11.66 2.63 16.57
C ALA A 493 -12.98 2.19 17.23
N GLU A 494 -12.98 1.90 18.53
CA GLU A 494 -14.17 1.55 19.30
C GLU A 494 -15.21 2.69 19.30
N GLN A 495 -14.77 3.93 19.50
CA GLN A 495 -15.64 5.11 19.44
C GLN A 495 -16.29 5.28 18.05
N LEU A 496 -15.53 5.08 16.98
CA LEU A 496 -16.02 5.14 15.60
C LEU A 496 -17.02 4.04 15.28
N GLU A 497 -16.78 2.81 15.75
CA GLU A 497 -17.70 1.68 15.59
C GLU A 497 -19.01 1.90 16.36
N ASN A 498 -18.93 2.39 17.60
CA ASN A 498 -20.10 2.67 18.44
C ASN A 498 -20.86 3.94 18.02
N GLY A 499 -20.30 4.76 17.12
CA GLY A 499 -20.91 6.01 16.64
C GLY A 499 -20.90 7.15 17.65
N TYR A 500 -20.04 7.07 18.68
CA TYR A 500 -19.85 8.09 19.71
C TYR A 500 -18.37 8.48 19.80
N ILE A 501 -18.05 9.76 19.62
CA ILE A 501 -16.67 10.26 19.67
C ILE A 501 -16.54 11.25 20.82
N ASP A 502 -15.57 11.02 21.70
CA ASP A 502 -15.21 11.98 22.75
C ASP A 502 -14.33 13.08 22.14
N GLU A 503 -14.93 14.25 21.87
CA GLU A 503 -14.24 15.37 21.22
C GLU A 503 -13.11 15.96 22.08
N ALA A 504 -13.23 15.93 23.41
CA ALA A 504 -12.20 16.47 24.30
C ALA A 504 -10.97 15.56 24.30
N ALA A 505 -11.19 14.25 24.43
CA ALA A 505 -10.12 13.26 24.32
C ALA A 505 -9.45 13.29 22.93
N LEU A 506 -10.25 13.43 21.86
CA LEU A 506 -9.72 13.57 20.50
C LEU A 506 -8.84 14.81 20.34
N GLN A 507 -9.26 15.96 20.88
CA GLN A 507 -8.49 17.20 20.81
C GLN A 507 -7.17 17.09 21.57
N GLU A 508 -7.15 16.40 22.71
CA GLU A 508 -5.91 16.13 23.45
C GLU A 508 -4.95 15.26 22.63
N MET A 509 -5.45 14.20 22.00
CA MET A 509 -4.64 13.34 21.11
C MET A 509 -4.10 14.12 19.91
N GLU A 510 -4.94 14.92 19.23
CA GLU A 510 -4.52 15.77 18.12
C GLU A 510 -3.46 16.81 18.53
N TYR A 511 -3.53 17.32 19.77
CA TYR A 511 -2.53 18.24 20.29
C TYR A 511 -1.19 17.55 20.58
N ARG A 512 -1.20 16.33 21.12
CA ARG A 512 0.03 15.56 21.43
C ARG A 512 0.68 15.02 20.16
N ASP A 513 -0.10 14.30 19.37
CA ASP A 513 0.32 13.55 18.18
C ASP A 513 -0.10 14.29 16.91
N ASN A 514 0.44 15.52 16.76
CA ASN A 514 0.07 16.46 15.69
C ASN A 514 0.77 16.21 14.33
N ILE A 515 1.44 15.07 14.18
CA ILE A 515 2.16 14.71 12.96
C ILE A 515 1.20 14.61 11.76
N PHE A 516 1.61 15.09 10.59
CA PHE A 516 0.79 15.11 9.36
C PHE A 516 -0.59 15.78 9.56
N PRO A 517 -0.63 17.11 9.76
CA PRO A 517 -1.89 17.82 9.96
C PRO A 517 -2.86 17.69 8.77
N GLN A 518 -2.35 17.48 7.55
CA GLN A 518 -3.13 17.30 6.32
C GLN A 518 -3.45 15.84 5.98
N LEU A 519 -3.12 14.87 6.84
CA LEU A 519 -3.41 13.45 6.61
C LEU A 519 -4.89 13.25 6.28
N ASP A 520 -5.18 12.37 5.32
CA ASP A 520 -6.53 11.89 5.01
C ASP A 520 -6.55 10.36 5.13
N TYR A 521 -7.31 9.86 6.11
CA TYR A 521 -7.43 8.44 6.43
C TYR A 521 -7.84 7.57 5.23
N ARG A 522 -8.46 8.16 4.19
CA ARG A 522 -8.86 7.45 2.97
C ARG A 522 -7.70 6.84 2.22
N ILE A 523 -6.44 7.19 2.54
CA ILE A 523 -5.27 6.49 2.00
C ILE A 523 -5.25 5.00 2.36
N TYR A 524 -5.90 4.62 3.47
CA TYR A 524 -6.09 3.23 3.89
C TYR A 524 -7.25 2.54 3.18
N SER A 525 -8.03 3.25 2.35
CA SER A 525 -9.10 2.60 1.59
C SER A 525 -8.51 1.66 0.54
N ARG A 526 -9.07 0.46 0.46
CA ARG A 526 -8.68 -0.54 -0.54
C ARG A 526 -9.09 -0.11 -1.95
N HIS A 527 -10.10 0.73 -2.03
CA HIS A 527 -10.82 0.96 -3.28
C HIS A 527 -10.64 2.37 -3.81
N ARG A 528 -10.71 3.38 -2.94
CA ARG A 528 -10.56 4.77 -3.40
C ARG A 528 -9.12 5.11 -3.73
N ARG A 529 -8.94 5.81 -4.86
CA ARG A 529 -7.69 6.53 -5.10
C ARG A 529 -7.52 7.64 -4.05
N TYR A 530 -6.33 7.66 -3.45
CA TYR A 530 -5.91 8.72 -2.57
C TYR A 530 -5.57 9.96 -3.41
N ASN A 531 -6.32 11.05 -3.25
CA ASN A 531 -6.09 12.30 -3.97
C ASN A 531 -5.06 13.17 -3.23
N GLY A 532 -3.84 12.65 -3.05
CA GLY A 532 -2.69 13.41 -2.56
C GLY A 532 -2.15 14.38 -3.61
N VAL A 533 -1.22 15.26 -3.23
CA VAL A 533 -0.58 16.26 -4.09
C VAL A 533 0.09 15.64 -5.34
N CYS A 534 0.40 14.34 -5.29
CA CYS A 534 1.18 13.63 -6.30
C CYS A 534 0.37 12.65 -7.18
N VAL A 535 -0.95 12.56 -7.05
CA VAL A 535 -1.76 11.60 -7.83
C VAL A 535 -2.42 12.32 -9.01
N GLY A 536 -2.09 11.88 -10.23
CA GLY A 536 -2.58 12.48 -11.48
C GLY A 536 -4.11 12.52 -11.59
N THR A 537 -4.61 13.51 -12.34
CA THR A 537 -6.04 13.67 -12.62
C THR A 537 -6.60 12.46 -13.39
N ARG A 538 -7.80 12.00 -13.00
CA ARG A 538 -8.48 10.86 -13.62
C ARG A 538 -8.97 11.24 -15.03
N SER A 539 -8.72 10.40 -16.02
CA SER A 539 -9.26 10.53 -17.37
C SER A 539 -10.69 9.99 -17.44
N HIS A 540 -11.62 10.75 -18.01
CA HIS A 540 -12.98 10.31 -18.30
C HIS A 540 -13.01 9.44 -19.58
N LEU A 541 -13.77 8.34 -19.58
CA LEU A 541 -13.84 7.40 -20.72
C LEU A 541 -15.21 7.40 -21.42
N ARG A 542 -15.20 7.19 -22.75
CA ARG A 542 -16.37 6.83 -23.57
C ARG A 542 -16.34 5.33 -23.83
N ILE A 543 -17.31 4.59 -23.30
CA ILE A 543 -17.32 3.12 -23.26
C ILE A 543 -18.54 2.59 -24.02
N LEU A 544 -18.31 1.72 -25.02
CA LEU A 544 -19.37 0.98 -25.70
C LEU A 544 -19.45 -0.46 -25.18
N MET A 545 -20.51 -0.80 -24.47
CA MET A 545 -20.77 -2.14 -23.94
C MET A 545 -21.74 -2.91 -24.84
N LEU A 546 -21.40 -4.17 -25.13
CA LEU A 546 -22.27 -5.12 -25.82
C LEU A 546 -22.74 -6.18 -24.83
N SER A 547 -24.05 -6.39 -24.75
CA SER A 547 -24.62 -7.45 -23.89
C SER A 547 -25.92 -7.99 -24.47
N TRP A 548 -26.07 -9.32 -24.47
CA TRP A 548 -27.32 -9.94 -24.92
C TRP A 548 -28.43 -9.94 -23.85
N GLU A 549 -28.08 -9.78 -22.56
CA GLU A 549 -29.05 -9.57 -21.48
C GLU A 549 -28.85 -8.19 -20.84
N TYR A 550 -29.94 -7.47 -20.62
CA TYR A 550 -29.97 -6.22 -19.86
C TYR A 550 -31.40 -6.00 -19.36
N PRO A 551 -31.61 -5.57 -18.09
CA PRO A 551 -32.95 -5.38 -17.54
C PRO A 551 -33.85 -4.51 -18.44
N PRO A 552 -35.14 -4.87 -18.59
CA PRO A 552 -35.87 -5.91 -17.83
C PRO A 552 -35.72 -7.36 -18.36
N ALA A 553 -34.97 -7.60 -19.44
CA ALA A 553 -34.70 -8.96 -19.90
C ALA A 553 -33.59 -9.61 -19.05
N THR A 554 -33.99 -10.50 -18.15
CA THR A 554 -33.11 -11.18 -17.20
C THR A 554 -33.29 -12.70 -17.26
N VAL A 555 -32.28 -13.42 -17.72
CA VAL A 555 -32.22 -14.89 -17.74
C VAL A 555 -31.26 -15.40 -16.65
N GLY A 556 -30.21 -14.63 -16.35
CA GLY A 556 -29.24 -14.95 -15.30
C GLY A 556 -28.57 -13.74 -14.66
N GLY A 557 -27.47 -13.99 -13.94
CA GLY A 557 -26.71 -12.95 -13.25
C GLY A 557 -25.98 -11.96 -14.18
N LEU A 558 -25.83 -12.29 -15.47
CA LEU A 558 -25.18 -11.45 -16.47
C LEU A 558 -25.93 -10.12 -16.64
N ALA A 559 -27.26 -10.16 -16.81
CA ALA A 559 -28.08 -8.95 -16.95
C ALA A 559 -27.86 -7.98 -15.78
N ARG A 560 -27.85 -8.51 -14.56
CA ARG A 560 -27.61 -7.74 -13.33
C ARG A 560 -26.19 -7.16 -13.28
N HIS A 561 -25.17 -7.95 -13.64
CA HIS A 561 -23.80 -7.46 -13.70
C HIS A 561 -23.65 -6.26 -14.64
N VAL A 562 -24.12 -6.37 -15.89
CA VAL A 562 -23.98 -5.31 -16.89
C VAL A 562 -24.77 -4.06 -16.47
N TYR A 563 -25.96 -4.24 -15.92
CA TYR A 563 -26.79 -3.15 -15.41
C TYR A 563 -26.10 -2.36 -14.29
N ASP A 564 -25.58 -3.04 -13.28
CA ASP A 564 -25.00 -2.36 -12.14
C ASP A 564 -23.59 -1.80 -12.45
N LEU A 565 -22.78 -2.52 -13.23
CA LEU A 565 -21.47 -2.05 -13.67
C LEU A 565 -21.58 -0.78 -14.51
N SER A 566 -22.45 -0.77 -15.53
CA SER A 566 -22.62 0.40 -16.43
C SER A 566 -23.08 1.64 -15.66
N ARG A 567 -24.00 1.50 -14.70
CA ARG A 567 -24.45 2.59 -13.83
C ARG A 567 -23.36 3.07 -12.88
N ALA A 568 -22.56 2.15 -12.34
CA ALA A 568 -21.47 2.51 -11.45
C ALA A 568 -20.36 3.27 -12.21
N LEU A 569 -19.99 2.83 -13.42
CA LEU A 569 -19.07 3.57 -14.31
C LEU A 569 -19.62 4.96 -14.66
N ALA A 570 -20.91 5.06 -14.99
CA ALA A 570 -21.56 6.35 -15.26
C ALA A 570 -21.49 7.29 -14.04
N ARG A 571 -21.67 6.78 -12.83
CA ARG A 571 -21.51 7.56 -11.58
C ARG A 571 -20.06 7.98 -11.31
N LEU A 572 -19.08 7.23 -11.81
CA LEU A 572 -17.66 7.63 -11.77
C LEU A 572 -17.33 8.73 -12.78
N GLY A 573 -18.27 9.09 -13.65
CA GLY A 573 -18.14 10.15 -14.66
C GLY A 573 -17.72 9.64 -16.03
N ASP A 574 -17.74 8.33 -16.27
CA ASP A 574 -17.58 7.78 -17.62
C ASP A 574 -18.89 7.88 -18.41
N GLU A 575 -18.82 7.99 -19.73
CA GLU A 575 -19.98 8.00 -20.61
C GLU A 575 -20.17 6.59 -21.19
N VAL A 576 -21.28 5.93 -20.81
CA VAL A 576 -21.49 4.50 -21.09
C VAL A 576 -22.69 4.29 -21.99
N HIS A 577 -22.45 3.63 -23.12
CA HIS A 577 -23.48 3.19 -24.07
C HIS A 577 -23.58 1.67 -24.03
N VAL A 578 -24.78 1.12 -23.82
CA VAL A 578 -25.05 -0.32 -23.83
C VAL A 578 -25.91 -0.66 -25.04
N ILE A 579 -25.47 -1.61 -25.87
CA ILE A 579 -26.27 -2.19 -26.96
C ILE A 579 -26.76 -3.58 -26.54
N THR A 580 -28.06 -3.82 -26.64
CA THR A 580 -28.71 -5.04 -26.14
C THR A 580 -29.95 -5.50 -26.92
N CYS A 581 -30.54 -6.62 -26.49
CA CYS A 581 -31.70 -7.26 -27.12
C CYS A 581 -33.01 -6.45 -27.01
N PRO A 582 -33.98 -6.67 -27.92
CA PRO A 582 -35.33 -6.12 -27.81
C PRO A 582 -36.05 -6.68 -26.58
N VAL A 583 -36.89 -5.85 -25.95
CA VAL A 583 -37.82 -6.28 -24.90
C VAL A 583 -39.20 -5.73 -25.19
N ALA A 584 -40.23 -6.57 -25.09
CA ALA A 584 -41.60 -6.16 -25.38
C ALA A 584 -42.02 -5.00 -24.45
N GLY A 585 -42.51 -3.90 -25.04
CA GLY A 585 -42.92 -2.70 -24.31
C GLY A 585 -41.80 -1.69 -24.00
N GLU A 586 -40.54 -2.04 -24.25
CA GLU A 586 -39.40 -1.13 -24.08
C GLU A 586 -39.09 -0.34 -25.36
N LYS A 587 -38.54 0.86 -25.20
CA LYS A 587 -38.12 1.71 -26.33
C LYS A 587 -36.78 1.23 -26.91
N ALA A 588 -36.58 1.47 -28.21
CA ALA A 588 -35.31 1.25 -28.91
C ALA A 588 -34.15 2.05 -28.29
N TYR A 589 -34.43 3.23 -27.72
CA TYR A 589 -33.45 4.01 -26.95
C TYR A 589 -34.05 4.46 -25.61
N SER A 590 -33.25 4.39 -24.53
CA SER A 590 -33.55 5.01 -23.25
C SER A 590 -32.28 5.44 -22.50
N LEU A 591 -32.35 6.57 -21.78
CA LEU A 591 -31.33 6.97 -20.81
C LEU A 591 -31.73 6.47 -19.42
N GLN A 592 -30.98 5.52 -18.88
CA GLN A 592 -31.29 4.86 -17.61
C GLN A 592 -30.21 5.20 -16.58
N GLN A 593 -30.50 6.16 -15.69
CA GLN A 593 -29.62 6.55 -14.58
C GLN A 593 -28.16 6.84 -15.00
N GLY A 594 -27.99 7.57 -16.10
CA GLY A 594 -26.68 7.94 -16.65
C GLY A 594 -26.13 6.98 -17.72
N VAL A 595 -26.83 5.89 -18.03
CA VAL A 595 -26.43 4.92 -19.06
C VAL A 595 -27.32 5.05 -20.30
N HIS A 596 -26.71 5.18 -21.48
CA HIS A 596 -27.42 5.21 -22.75
C HIS A 596 -27.69 3.77 -23.22
N VAL A 597 -28.94 3.33 -23.18
CA VAL A 597 -29.33 1.95 -23.55
C VAL A 597 -29.99 1.93 -24.92
N HIS A 598 -29.38 1.20 -25.84
CA HIS A 598 -29.81 1.01 -27.22
C HIS A 598 -30.25 -0.44 -27.43
N ARG A 599 -31.49 -0.66 -27.86
CA ARG A 599 -32.07 -1.98 -28.08
C ARG A 599 -32.28 -2.23 -29.56
N LEU A 600 -31.92 -3.42 -30.02
CA LEU A 600 -32.27 -3.89 -31.35
C LEU A 600 -33.80 -3.94 -31.52
N LEU A 601 -34.23 -3.98 -32.77
CA LEU A 601 -35.65 -4.12 -33.13
C LEU A 601 -36.05 -5.61 -33.15
N PRO A 602 -37.25 -5.99 -32.65
CA PRO A 602 -37.70 -7.37 -32.61
C PRO A 602 -37.63 -8.10 -33.96
N GLU A 603 -37.85 -7.39 -35.07
CA GLU A 603 -37.88 -7.95 -36.42
C GLU A 603 -36.50 -8.44 -36.88
N GLN A 604 -35.42 -7.93 -36.26
CA GLN A 604 -34.03 -8.32 -36.55
C GLN A 604 -33.68 -9.71 -35.98
N LEU A 605 -34.48 -10.24 -35.03
CA LEU A 605 -34.20 -11.48 -34.30
C LEU A 605 -35.33 -12.51 -34.48
N ASN A 606 -35.36 -13.18 -35.64
CA ASN A 606 -36.46 -14.06 -36.05
C ASN A 606 -36.06 -15.54 -36.21
N ALA A 607 -34.77 -15.88 -36.08
CA ALA A 607 -34.30 -17.25 -36.23
C ALA A 607 -34.79 -18.16 -35.10
N LYS A 608 -35.20 -19.38 -35.47
CA LYS A 608 -35.58 -20.45 -34.52
C LYS A 608 -34.39 -21.27 -34.02
N ASP A 609 -33.34 -21.36 -34.83
CA ASP A 609 -32.08 -22.02 -34.45
C ASP A 609 -31.23 -21.07 -33.61
N PHE A 610 -30.71 -21.57 -32.48
CA PHE A 610 -30.03 -20.75 -31.47
C PHE A 610 -28.75 -20.09 -32.01
N LEU A 611 -27.90 -20.83 -32.74
CA LEU A 611 -26.65 -20.27 -33.28
C LEU A 611 -26.94 -19.25 -34.39
N THR A 612 -27.95 -19.51 -35.22
CA THR A 612 -28.40 -18.56 -36.25
C THR A 612 -28.96 -17.28 -35.61
N TRP A 613 -29.71 -17.42 -34.52
CA TRP A 613 -30.21 -16.29 -33.72
C TRP A 613 -29.06 -15.46 -33.12
N VAL A 614 -28.03 -16.10 -32.58
CA VAL A 614 -26.80 -15.40 -32.12
C VAL A 614 -26.11 -14.67 -33.29
N GLY A 615 -26.09 -15.25 -34.48
CA GLY A 615 -25.58 -14.57 -35.68
C GLY A 615 -26.37 -13.31 -36.05
N GLN A 616 -27.71 -13.36 -35.98
CA GLN A 616 -28.58 -12.19 -36.20
C GLN A 616 -28.34 -11.11 -35.15
N LEU A 617 -28.19 -11.50 -33.88
CA LEU A 617 -27.86 -10.61 -32.78
C LEU A 617 -26.59 -9.81 -33.05
N ASN A 618 -25.48 -10.49 -33.39
CA ASN A 618 -24.22 -9.81 -33.65
C ASN A 618 -24.29 -8.87 -34.85
N ARG A 619 -24.97 -9.28 -35.93
CA ARG A 619 -25.17 -8.40 -37.10
C ARG A 619 -25.95 -7.14 -36.75
N GLY A 620 -27.06 -7.28 -36.02
CA GLY A 620 -27.84 -6.13 -35.57
C GLY A 620 -27.04 -5.21 -34.65
N MET A 621 -26.25 -5.78 -33.73
CA MET A 621 -25.37 -5.01 -32.84
C MET A 621 -24.31 -4.22 -33.60
N ILE A 622 -23.71 -4.79 -34.65
CA ILE A 622 -22.75 -4.09 -35.52
C ILE A 622 -23.40 -2.90 -36.22
N GLU A 623 -24.57 -3.11 -36.84
CA GLU A 623 -25.31 -2.06 -37.55
C GLU A 623 -25.69 -0.91 -36.61
N LEU A 624 -26.24 -1.25 -35.43
CA LEU A 624 -26.63 -0.26 -34.42
C LEU A 624 -25.42 0.42 -33.80
N ALA A 625 -24.31 -0.29 -33.55
CA ALA A 625 -23.07 0.31 -33.08
C ALA A 625 -22.54 1.34 -34.07
N GLY A 626 -22.56 1.05 -35.37
CA GLY A 626 -22.17 2.01 -36.40
C GLY A 626 -23.00 3.29 -36.37
N GLN A 627 -24.32 3.18 -36.15
CA GLN A 627 -25.21 4.34 -35.99
C GLN A 627 -24.89 5.13 -34.71
N VAL A 628 -24.75 4.43 -33.59
CA VAL A 628 -24.41 5.05 -32.30
C VAL A 628 -23.07 5.78 -32.38
N ILE A 629 -22.04 5.18 -32.98
CA ILE A 629 -20.71 5.80 -33.14
C ILE A 629 -20.79 7.04 -34.04
N ALA A 630 -21.61 7.01 -35.10
CA ALA A 630 -21.80 8.16 -35.97
C ALA A 630 -22.46 9.35 -35.25
N ASP A 631 -23.41 9.08 -34.35
CA ASP A 631 -24.13 10.12 -33.61
C ASP A 631 -23.38 10.60 -32.35
N TRP A 632 -22.75 9.68 -31.63
CA TRP A 632 -22.10 9.92 -30.34
C TRP A 632 -20.64 10.36 -30.46
N GLY A 633 -19.94 9.92 -31.50
CA GLY A 633 -18.50 10.06 -31.66
C GLY A 633 -17.71 8.81 -31.25
N THR A 634 -16.39 8.91 -31.37
CA THR A 634 -15.48 7.75 -31.25
C THR A 634 -15.39 7.25 -29.80
N PRO A 635 -15.80 6.01 -29.50
CA PRO A 635 -15.58 5.41 -28.18
C PRO A 635 -14.08 5.15 -27.96
N HIS A 636 -13.65 5.14 -26.70
CA HIS A 636 -12.27 4.80 -26.36
C HIS A 636 -12.03 3.27 -26.36
N LEU A 637 -13.07 2.48 -26.11
CA LEU A 637 -13.01 1.01 -26.13
C LEU A 637 -14.38 0.38 -26.33
N VAL A 638 -14.38 -0.91 -26.70
CA VAL A 638 -15.55 -1.77 -26.74
C VAL A 638 -15.42 -2.86 -25.68
N HIS A 639 -16.49 -3.10 -24.92
CA HIS A 639 -16.54 -4.15 -23.90
C HIS A 639 -17.62 -5.19 -24.24
N ALA A 640 -17.20 -6.38 -24.64
CA ALA A 640 -18.07 -7.51 -24.94
C ALA A 640 -18.34 -8.37 -23.69
N HIS A 641 -19.61 -8.52 -23.31
CA HIS A 641 -20.03 -9.41 -22.23
C HIS A 641 -20.44 -10.79 -22.78
N ASP A 642 -19.53 -11.75 -22.64
CA ASP A 642 -19.67 -13.16 -23.04
C ASP A 642 -19.63 -13.42 -24.56
N TRP A 643 -19.47 -14.69 -24.94
CA TRP A 643 -19.24 -15.13 -26.33
C TRP A 643 -20.40 -14.81 -27.28
N MET A 644 -21.62 -14.63 -26.75
CA MET A 644 -22.82 -14.38 -27.55
C MET A 644 -22.78 -13.03 -28.28
N VAL A 645 -21.97 -12.08 -27.82
CA VAL A 645 -21.74 -10.77 -28.46
C VAL A 645 -20.31 -10.61 -28.96
N GLY A 646 -19.52 -11.69 -28.91
CA GLY A 646 -18.08 -11.67 -29.21
C GLY A 646 -17.77 -11.25 -30.65
N ALA A 647 -18.53 -11.79 -31.62
CA ALA A 647 -18.31 -11.48 -33.04
C ALA A 647 -18.58 -9.99 -33.36
N ALA A 648 -19.55 -9.36 -32.69
CA ALA A 648 -19.76 -7.92 -32.82
C ALA A 648 -18.61 -7.13 -32.18
N GLY A 649 -18.11 -7.55 -31.02
CA GLY A 649 -16.95 -6.93 -30.38
C GLY A 649 -15.68 -7.00 -31.23
N GLU A 650 -15.38 -8.18 -31.78
CA GLU A 650 -14.25 -8.43 -32.69
C GLU A 650 -14.38 -7.58 -33.96
N HIS A 651 -15.57 -7.53 -34.57
CA HIS A 651 -15.79 -6.72 -35.76
C HIS A 651 -15.55 -5.22 -35.51
N LEU A 652 -16.05 -4.68 -34.38
CA LEU A 652 -15.84 -3.28 -34.04
C LEU A 652 -14.36 -2.98 -33.74
N HIS A 653 -13.66 -3.92 -33.12
CA HIS A 653 -12.22 -3.85 -32.91
C HIS A 653 -11.46 -3.78 -34.25
N GLU A 654 -11.75 -4.68 -35.17
CA GLU A 654 -11.10 -4.76 -36.48
C GLU A 654 -11.43 -3.55 -37.37
N GLN A 655 -12.69 -3.13 -37.39
CA GLN A 655 -13.17 -2.07 -38.28
C GLN A 655 -12.67 -0.68 -37.84
N TYR A 656 -12.65 -0.42 -36.52
CA TYR A 656 -12.38 0.92 -35.99
C TYR A 656 -11.08 1.04 -35.18
N GLY A 657 -10.39 -0.07 -34.89
CA GLY A 657 -9.15 -0.09 -34.11
C GLY A 657 -9.31 0.12 -32.61
N PHE A 658 -10.53 -0.01 -32.07
CA PHE A 658 -10.79 0.19 -30.65
C PHE A 658 -10.26 -0.99 -29.81
N PRO A 659 -9.59 -0.77 -28.67
CA PRO A 659 -9.28 -1.84 -27.73
C PRO A 659 -10.54 -2.63 -27.36
N LEU A 660 -10.49 -3.96 -27.52
CA LEU A 660 -11.56 -4.88 -27.12
C LEU A 660 -11.28 -5.41 -25.71
N VAL A 661 -12.22 -5.23 -24.80
CA VAL A 661 -12.24 -5.91 -23.50
C VAL A 661 -13.34 -6.95 -23.53
N ALA A 662 -13.07 -8.14 -23.01
CA ALA A 662 -14.06 -9.22 -22.95
C ALA A 662 -14.28 -9.66 -21.50
N THR A 663 -15.54 -9.77 -21.05
CA THR A 663 -15.85 -10.46 -19.77
C THR A 663 -16.35 -11.87 -20.04
N ILE A 664 -15.70 -12.88 -19.46
CA ILE A 664 -16.18 -14.26 -19.44
C ILE A 664 -16.83 -14.54 -18.08
N HIS A 665 -18.15 -14.72 -18.09
CA HIS A 665 -18.94 -14.94 -16.87
C HIS A 665 -18.97 -16.41 -16.42
N ALA A 666 -18.82 -17.33 -17.37
CA ALA A 666 -18.69 -18.77 -17.17
C ALA A 666 -18.16 -19.39 -18.47
N THR A 667 -17.53 -20.56 -18.41
CA THR A 667 -17.21 -21.33 -19.62
C THR A 667 -18.27 -22.40 -19.88
N GLU A 668 -18.48 -22.75 -21.15
CA GLU A 668 -19.33 -23.87 -21.55
C GLU A 668 -18.77 -25.20 -21.05
N TYR A 669 -17.44 -25.33 -21.04
CA TYR A 669 -16.75 -26.48 -20.46
C TYR A 669 -17.12 -26.67 -18.99
N GLY A 670 -17.01 -25.61 -18.18
CA GLY A 670 -17.28 -25.67 -16.75
C GLY A 670 -18.74 -26.00 -16.44
N ARG A 671 -19.69 -25.35 -17.14
CA ARG A 671 -21.14 -25.60 -16.98
C ARG A 671 -21.53 -27.06 -17.18
N ASN A 672 -20.88 -27.75 -18.11
CA ASN A 672 -21.21 -29.11 -18.51
C ASN A 672 -20.22 -30.17 -17.99
N ARG A 673 -19.18 -29.74 -17.25
CA ARG A 673 -18.05 -30.60 -16.83
C ARG A 673 -17.46 -31.34 -18.02
N GLY A 674 -17.05 -30.58 -19.02
CA GLY A 674 -16.52 -31.05 -20.28
C GLY A 674 -17.43 -30.76 -21.48
N ILE A 675 -16.85 -30.86 -22.66
CA ILE A 675 -17.55 -30.70 -23.94
C ILE A 675 -17.99 -32.07 -24.44
N ARG A 676 -19.29 -32.26 -24.60
CA ARG A 676 -19.93 -33.55 -24.91
C ARG A 676 -20.76 -33.53 -26.20
N THR A 677 -21.11 -32.35 -26.71
CA THR A 677 -21.91 -32.18 -27.93
C THR A 677 -21.24 -31.23 -28.91
N ASP A 678 -21.63 -31.30 -30.19
CA ASP A 678 -21.12 -30.39 -31.23
C ASP A 678 -21.50 -28.93 -30.98
N LEU A 679 -22.69 -28.69 -30.41
CA LEU A 679 -23.10 -27.35 -30.00
C LEU A 679 -22.16 -26.79 -28.93
N GLN A 680 -21.86 -27.59 -27.90
CA GLN A 680 -20.92 -27.21 -26.84
C GLN A 680 -19.52 -26.91 -27.40
N ARG A 681 -19.06 -27.71 -28.37
CA ARG A 681 -17.78 -27.50 -29.05
C ARG A 681 -17.74 -26.15 -29.78
N ARG A 682 -18.80 -25.83 -30.53
CA ARG A 682 -18.92 -24.54 -31.25
C ARG A 682 -18.97 -23.34 -30.31
N ILE A 683 -19.63 -23.48 -29.16
CA ILE A 683 -19.67 -22.42 -28.13
C ILE A 683 -18.27 -22.22 -27.56
N HIS A 684 -17.59 -23.31 -27.20
CA HIS A 684 -16.23 -23.28 -26.66
C HIS A 684 -15.22 -22.63 -27.64
N GLU A 685 -15.34 -22.92 -28.94
CA GLU A 685 -14.53 -22.27 -29.98
C GLU A 685 -14.78 -20.74 -30.04
N LYS A 686 -16.02 -20.29 -29.84
CA LYS A 686 -16.35 -18.86 -29.78
C LYS A 686 -15.82 -18.17 -28.53
N GLU A 687 -15.85 -18.85 -27.38
CA GLU A 687 -15.22 -18.36 -26.14
C GLU A 687 -13.70 -18.19 -26.33
N TYR A 688 -13.06 -19.17 -26.98
CA TYR A 688 -11.65 -19.11 -27.34
C TYR A 688 -11.34 -17.92 -28.27
N GLN A 689 -12.09 -17.76 -29.37
CA GLN A 689 -11.91 -16.66 -30.32
C GLN A 689 -11.97 -15.29 -29.64
N LEU A 690 -13.03 -15.05 -28.85
CA LEU A 690 -13.22 -13.79 -28.13
C LEU A 690 -12.06 -13.47 -27.18
N THR A 691 -11.60 -14.47 -26.42
CA THR A 691 -10.50 -14.26 -25.45
C THR A 691 -9.16 -14.04 -26.14
N GLN A 692 -8.93 -14.63 -27.32
CA GLN A 692 -7.75 -14.38 -28.14
C GLN A 692 -7.77 -12.97 -28.77
N GLY A 693 -8.91 -12.53 -29.30
CA GLY A 693 -9.06 -11.21 -29.92
C GLY A 693 -9.08 -10.03 -28.95
N ALA A 694 -9.47 -10.24 -27.67
CA ALA A 694 -9.51 -9.17 -26.68
C ALA A 694 -8.10 -8.66 -26.33
N ALA A 695 -7.94 -7.35 -26.08
CA ALA A 695 -6.72 -6.77 -25.49
C ALA A 695 -6.55 -7.17 -24.01
N LEU A 696 -7.68 -7.35 -23.32
CA LEU A 696 -7.75 -7.76 -21.93
C LEU A 696 -9.04 -8.58 -21.69
N VAL A 697 -8.93 -9.64 -20.88
CA VAL A 697 -10.05 -10.48 -20.48
C VAL A 697 -10.34 -10.24 -19.00
N ILE A 698 -11.60 -10.02 -18.65
CA ILE A 698 -12.09 -9.90 -17.28
C ILE A 698 -12.85 -11.19 -16.92
N CYS A 699 -12.61 -11.73 -15.73
CA CYS A 699 -13.39 -12.82 -15.17
C CYS A 699 -13.70 -12.57 -13.70
N CYS A 700 -14.69 -13.28 -13.16
CA CYS A 700 -15.27 -12.97 -11.85
C CYS A 700 -14.54 -13.60 -10.65
N SER A 701 -13.62 -14.53 -10.87
CA SER A 701 -12.93 -15.26 -9.79
C SER A 701 -11.56 -15.79 -10.25
N ASN A 702 -10.67 -16.10 -9.31
CA ASN A 702 -9.40 -16.75 -9.62
C ASN A 702 -9.61 -18.15 -10.19
N TYR A 703 -10.63 -18.86 -9.71
CA TYR A 703 -11.07 -20.12 -10.30
C TYR A 703 -11.37 -19.99 -11.80
N MET A 704 -12.11 -18.95 -12.19
CA MET A 704 -12.39 -18.69 -13.60
C MET A 704 -11.12 -18.29 -14.37
N ALA A 705 -10.21 -17.53 -13.75
CA ALA A 705 -8.94 -17.18 -14.40
C ALA A 705 -8.11 -18.42 -14.70
N GLU A 706 -7.98 -19.34 -13.73
CA GLU A 706 -7.27 -20.61 -13.92
C GLU A 706 -7.94 -21.49 -14.99
N GLU A 707 -9.27 -21.54 -15.00
CA GLU A 707 -10.03 -22.28 -16.01
C GLU A 707 -9.80 -21.70 -17.41
N ILE A 708 -9.90 -20.38 -17.58
CA ILE A 708 -9.66 -19.67 -18.85
C ILE A 708 -8.21 -19.85 -19.31
N CYS A 709 -7.22 -19.68 -18.42
CA CYS A 709 -5.80 -19.93 -18.72
C CYS A 709 -5.60 -21.33 -19.27
N ARG A 710 -6.14 -22.35 -18.57
CA ARG A 710 -5.96 -23.75 -18.93
C ARG A 710 -6.68 -24.12 -20.21
N LEU A 711 -7.91 -23.64 -20.41
CA LEU A 711 -8.75 -24.02 -21.55
C LEU A 711 -8.36 -23.29 -22.84
N PHE A 712 -7.93 -22.04 -22.74
CA PHE A 712 -7.70 -21.18 -23.90
C PHE A 712 -6.23 -20.81 -24.11
N GLU A 713 -5.32 -21.36 -23.30
CA GLU A 713 -3.86 -21.12 -23.37
C GLU A 713 -3.54 -19.61 -23.34
N LEU A 714 -4.25 -18.88 -22.47
CA LEU A 714 -4.10 -17.44 -22.32
C LEU A 714 -3.04 -17.09 -21.27
N ASP A 715 -2.21 -16.09 -21.57
CA ASP A 715 -1.27 -15.54 -20.59
C ASP A 715 -2.01 -14.94 -19.39
N ARG A 716 -1.54 -15.26 -18.17
CA ARG A 716 -2.18 -14.79 -16.92
C ARG A 716 -2.24 -13.26 -16.83
N GLU A 717 -1.28 -12.56 -17.44
CA GLU A 717 -1.23 -11.10 -17.52
C GLU A 717 -2.35 -10.49 -18.36
N LYS A 718 -2.94 -11.27 -19.28
CA LYS A 718 -4.08 -10.85 -20.11
C LYS A 718 -5.41 -10.97 -19.37
N ILE A 719 -5.43 -11.64 -18.21
CA ILE A 719 -6.64 -11.85 -17.42
C ILE A 719 -6.64 -10.96 -16.18
N LYS A 720 -7.74 -10.24 -15.98
CA LYS A 720 -8.04 -9.52 -14.74
C LYS A 720 -9.21 -10.19 -14.02
N VAL A 721 -8.98 -10.51 -12.75
CA VAL A 721 -10.02 -11.02 -11.87
C VAL A 721 -10.68 -9.81 -11.23
N ILE A 722 -11.93 -9.56 -11.58
CA ILE A 722 -12.75 -8.48 -11.01
C ILE A 722 -14.07 -9.12 -10.55
N PRO A 723 -14.34 -9.19 -9.24
CA PRO A 723 -15.53 -9.87 -8.73
C PRO A 723 -16.82 -9.16 -9.16
N ASN A 724 -17.95 -9.87 -9.14
CA ASN A 724 -19.25 -9.19 -9.27
C ASN A 724 -19.61 -8.48 -7.96
N GLY A 725 -20.39 -7.42 -8.09
CA GLY A 725 -20.82 -6.62 -6.95
C GLY A 725 -22.24 -6.91 -6.52
N VAL A 726 -22.61 -6.31 -5.40
CA VAL A 726 -23.99 -6.16 -4.95
C VAL A 726 -24.22 -4.73 -4.49
N ASP A 727 -25.43 -4.21 -4.65
CA ASP A 727 -25.85 -2.94 -4.07
C ASP A 727 -26.59 -3.21 -2.75
N PRO A 728 -25.96 -3.01 -1.57
CA PRO A 728 -26.60 -3.28 -0.28
C PRO A 728 -27.85 -2.42 -0.07
N ALA A 729 -27.90 -1.21 -0.63
CA ALA A 729 -29.05 -0.31 -0.48
C ALA A 729 -30.32 -0.88 -1.13
N SER A 730 -30.17 -1.73 -2.15
CA SER A 730 -31.27 -2.43 -2.82
C SER A 730 -31.85 -3.60 -2.00
N LEU A 731 -31.18 -4.01 -0.93
CA LEU A 731 -31.50 -5.20 -0.14
C LEU A 731 -31.99 -4.88 1.28
N THR A 732 -31.73 -3.69 1.81
CA THR A 732 -31.95 -3.35 3.23
C THR A 732 -32.81 -2.10 3.46
N ASP A 733 -33.65 -1.70 2.51
CA ASP A 733 -34.44 -0.45 2.54
C ASP A 733 -33.58 0.79 2.88
N GLY A 734 -32.35 0.85 2.37
CA GLY A 734 -31.42 1.96 2.60
C GLY A 734 -30.76 1.99 3.99
N ARG A 735 -30.84 0.92 4.79
CA ARG A 735 -30.12 0.84 6.09
C ARG A 735 -28.61 0.67 5.85
N THR A 736 -27.84 1.74 6.11
CA THR A 736 -26.37 1.78 5.96
C THR A 736 -25.60 1.59 7.27
N LYS A 737 -26.28 1.51 8.41
CA LYS A 737 -25.64 1.24 9.70
C LYS A 737 -25.27 -0.23 9.83
N GLU A 738 -24.13 -0.46 10.49
CA GLU A 738 -23.72 -1.79 10.92
C GLU A 738 -24.85 -2.46 11.71
N PRO A 739 -25.31 -3.64 11.29
CA PRO A 739 -26.38 -4.35 11.97
C PRO A 739 -25.95 -4.92 13.33
N ASP A 740 -26.86 -4.90 14.32
CA ASP A 740 -26.68 -5.71 15.52
C ASP A 740 -26.96 -7.21 15.27
N CYS A 741 -27.58 -7.54 14.12
CA CYS A 741 -28.04 -8.85 13.66
C CYS A 741 -28.85 -9.64 14.71
N LYS A 742 -29.27 -9.02 15.81
CA LYS A 742 -29.93 -9.71 16.93
C LYS A 742 -31.35 -10.17 16.57
N ASP A 743 -31.93 -9.61 15.53
CA ASP A 743 -33.18 -10.11 14.96
C ASP A 743 -33.08 -11.59 14.55
N LEU A 744 -31.88 -12.09 14.19
CA LEU A 744 -31.63 -13.51 13.95
C LEU A 744 -32.00 -14.42 15.13
N TYR A 745 -31.99 -13.94 16.39
CA TYR A 745 -32.41 -14.74 17.54
C TYR A 745 -33.86 -15.20 17.44
N HIS A 746 -34.72 -14.38 16.80
CA HIS A 746 -36.16 -14.52 16.83
C HIS A 746 -36.77 -15.06 15.52
N ARG A 747 -35.96 -15.24 14.46
CA ARG A 747 -36.43 -15.78 13.18
C ARG A 747 -36.69 -17.29 13.29
N ASP A 748 -37.75 -17.77 12.62
CA ASP A 748 -37.97 -19.20 12.44
C ASP A 748 -36.74 -19.86 11.76
N PRO A 749 -36.46 -21.15 11.97
CA PRO A 749 -35.32 -21.86 11.38
C PRO A 749 -35.54 -22.16 9.88
N ASN A 750 -35.87 -21.14 9.10
CA ASN A 750 -36.04 -21.21 7.67
C ASN A 750 -34.68 -21.22 6.99
N ILE A 751 -34.48 -22.19 6.10
CA ILE A 751 -33.36 -22.30 5.18
C ILE A 751 -33.84 -21.79 3.82
N VAL A 752 -33.08 -20.91 3.20
CA VAL A 752 -33.40 -20.37 1.87
C VAL A 752 -32.35 -20.80 0.84
N PHE A 753 -32.82 -21.23 -0.33
CA PHE A 753 -32.03 -21.36 -1.55
C PHE A 753 -32.57 -20.42 -2.62
N LEU A 754 -31.69 -19.68 -3.27
CA LEU A 754 -31.99 -18.80 -4.40
C LEU A 754 -31.14 -19.21 -5.60
N GLY A 755 -31.77 -19.51 -6.74
CA GLY A 755 -31.02 -19.78 -7.97
C GLY A 755 -31.78 -20.60 -9.00
N ARG A 756 -31.18 -20.77 -10.18
CA ARG A 756 -31.76 -21.59 -11.26
C ARG A 756 -31.81 -23.07 -10.85
N LEU A 757 -32.91 -23.75 -11.15
CA LEU A 757 -33.06 -25.19 -10.82
C LEU A 757 -32.44 -26.06 -11.91
N VAL A 758 -31.12 -26.20 -11.82
CA VAL A 758 -30.27 -27.01 -12.70
C VAL A 758 -29.32 -27.87 -11.85
N PRO A 759 -28.85 -29.05 -12.34
CA PRO A 759 -28.10 -30.00 -11.53
C PRO A 759 -26.85 -29.42 -10.84
N GLU A 760 -26.16 -28.51 -11.51
CA GLU A 760 -24.94 -27.87 -11.03
C GLU A 760 -25.17 -26.92 -9.85
N LYS A 761 -26.40 -26.47 -9.57
CA LYS A 761 -26.71 -25.67 -8.38
C LYS A 761 -26.91 -26.50 -7.10
N GLY A 762 -26.92 -27.83 -7.22
CA GLY A 762 -26.78 -28.72 -6.08
C GLY A 762 -27.97 -28.82 -5.12
N VAL A 763 -29.17 -28.36 -5.51
CA VAL A 763 -30.37 -28.40 -4.64
C VAL A 763 -30.65 -29.83 -4.14
N GLN A 764 -30.37 -30.85 -4.95
CA GLN A 764 -30.46 -32.25 -4.56
C GLN A 764 -29.60 -32.61 -3.32
N VAL A 765 -28.41 -32.00 -3.18
CA VAL A 765 -27.53 -32.20 -2.02
C VAL A 765 -28.10 -31.54 -0.77
N LEU A 766 -28.73 -30.37 -0.94
CA LEU A 766 -29.41 -29.67 0.16
C LEU A 766 -30.65 -30.43 0.64
N LEU A 767 -31.40 -31.08 -0.27
CA LEU A 767 -32.52 -31.95 0.10
C LEU A 767 -32.05 -33.14 0.95
N GLU A 768 -30.95 -33.79 0.56
CA GLU A 768 -30.35 -34.88 1.33
C GLU A 768 -29.84 -34.42 2.71
N ALA A 769 -29.22 -33.23 2.78
CA ALA A 769 -28.81 -32.62 4.05
C ALA A 769 -30.01 -32.28 4.95
N LEU A 770 -31.12 -31.80 4.36
CA LEU A 770 -32.32 -31.40 5.08
C LEU A 770 -32.96 -32.56 5.86
N ALA A 771 -32.85 -33.80 5.36
CA ALA A 771 -33.33 -34.99 6.06
C ALA A 771 -32.64 -35.13 7.43
N SER A 772 -31.32 -34.98 7.50
CA SER A 772 -30.57 -35.06 8.75
C SER A 772 -30.74 -33.82 9.65
N ILE A 773 -30.84 -32.61 9.07
CA ILE A 773 -31.07 -31.38 9.84
C ILE A 773 -32.42 -31.43 10.55
N SER A 774 -33.43 -31.91 9.83
CA SER A 774 -34.82 -32.05 10.27
C SER A 774 -35.02 -32.90 11.52
N GLU A 775 -34.14 -33.88 11.75
CA GLU A 775 -34.16 -34.72 12.95
C GLU A 775 -33.59 -33.99 14.17
N ARG A 776 -32.65 -33.07 13.95
CA ARG A 776 -31.90 -32.35 14.99
C ARG A 776 -32.55 -31.01 15.38
N VAL A 777 -33.09 -30.30 14.40
CA VAL A 777 -33.68 -28.95 14.57
C VAL A 777 -35.16 -29.00 14.20
N LYS A 778 -36.03 -29.03 15.22
CA LYS A 778 -37.49 -29.04 15.04
C LYS A 778 -37.96 -27.73 14.40
N GLY A 779 -38.95 -27.81 13.51
CA GLY A 779 -39.54 -26.64 12.84
C GLY A 779 -38.79 -26.15 11.61
N THR A 780 -37.67 -26.79 11.22
CA THR A 780 -36.89 -26.41 10.04
C THR A 780 -37.72 -26.51 8.75
N ARG A 781 -37.69 -25.46 7.93
CA ARG A 781 -38.32 -25.40 6.60
C ARG A 781 -37.30 -24.97 5.55
N LEU A 782 -37.41 -25.50 4.34
CA LEU A 782 -36.61 -25.09 3.19
C LEU A 782 -37.49 -24.36 2.17
N LEU A 783 -37.11 -23.13 1.84
CA LEU A 783 -37.74 -22.32 0.81
C LEU A 783 -36.83 -22.29 -0.43
N VAL A 784 -37.31 -22.86 -1.54
CA VAL A 784 -36.56 -22.96 -2.80
C VAL A 784 -37.15 -21.96 -3.79
N ALA A 785 -36.41 -20.89 -4.11
CA ALA A 785 -36.84 -19.90 -5.10
C ALA A 785 -35.98 -19.98 -6.37
N GLY A 786 -36.65 -20.11 -7.51
CA GLY A 786 -36.06 -20.36 -8.81
C GLY A 786 -36.98 -21.16 -9.73
N ARG A 787 -36.61 -21.21 -11.00
CA ARG A 787 -37.17 -22.13 -12.00
C ARG A 787 -36.05 -22.77 -12.79
N GLY A 788 -36.33 -23.92 -13.38
CA GLY A 788 -35.39 -24.58 -14.27
C GLY A 788 -35.85 -25.98 -14.68
N PRO A 789 -35.19 -26.56 -15.69
CA PRO A 789 -35.59 -27.86 -16.23
C PRO A 789 -35.46 -29.01 -15.21
N TYR A 790 -34.73 -28.82 -14.11
CA TYR A 790 -34.51 -29.82 -13.08
C TYR A 790 -35.58 -29.82 -11.96
N GLU A 791 -36.57 -28.93 -12.03
CA GLU A 791 -37.57 -28.73 -10.97
C GLU A 791 -38.40 -30.00 -10.67
N GLU A 792 -38.88 -30.70 -11.70
CA GLU A 792 -39.72 -31.89 -11.52
C GLU A 792 -38.96 -33.05 -10.86
N TYR A 793 -37.68 -33.22 -11.22
CA TYR A 793 -36.80 -34.19 -10.55
C TYR A 793 -36.64 -33.86 -9.05
N LEU A 794 -36.44 -32.59 -8.71
CA LEU A 794 -36.29 -32.16 -7.32
C LEU A 794 -37.56 -32.38 -6.50
N LYS A 795 -38.74 -32.13 -7.07
CA LYS A 795 -40.03 -32.43 -6.41
C LYS A 795 -40.18 -33.93 -6.14
N GLY A 796 -39.85 -34.79 -7.10
CA GLY A 796 -39.83 -36.25 -6.89
C GLY A 796 -38.90 -36.67 -5.75
N ARG A 797 -37.69 -36.08 -5.67
CA ARG A 797 -36.76 -36.35 -4.55
C ARG A 797 -37.28 -35.89 -3.19
N VAL A 798 -38.06 -34.80 -3.12
CA VAL A 798 -38.69 -34.37 -1.87
C VAL A 798 -39.69 -35.41 -1.36
N GLU A 799 -40.48 -36.01 -2.26
CA GLU A 799 -41.43 -37.08 -1.91
C GLU A 799 -40.72 -38.34 -1.44
N GLU A 800 -39.69 -38.78 -2.18
CA GLU A 800 -38.88 -39.96 -1.84
C GLU A 800 -38.20 -39.84 -0.46
N LEU A 801 -37.77 -38.63 -0.09
CA LEU A 801 -37.14 -38.35 1.21
C LEU A 801 -38.15 -38.06 2.33
N GLY A 802 -39.46 -38.04 2.04
CA GLY A 802 -40.51 -37.72 3.04
C GLY A 802 -40.47 -36.27 3.53
N LEU A 803 -39.97 -35.34 2.71
CA LEU A 803 -39.72 -33.94 3.08
C LEU A 803 -40.84 -32.98 2.63
N SER A 804 -41.92 -33.46 2.03
CA SER A 804 -43.01 -32.64 1.49
C SER A 804 -43.58 -31.58 2.44
N PRO A 805 -43.81 -31.81 3.75
CA PRO A 805 -44.31 -30.75 4.64
C PRO A 805 -43.26 -29.69 5.01
N LYS A 806 -41.99 -29.91 4.63
CA LYS A 806 -40.85 -29.07 5.03
C LYS A 806 -40.25 -28.27 3.88
N VAL A 807 -40.52 -28.65 2.62
CA VAL A 807 -39.96 -27.98 1.44
C VAL A 807 -41.05 -27.23 0.70
N GLN A 808 -40.81 -25.95 0.39
CA GLN A 808 -41.70 -25.12 -0.41
C GLN A 808 -40.95 -24.59 -1.63
N PHE A 809 -41.40 -24.98 -2.83
CA PHE A 809 -40.96 -24.39 -4.09
C PHE A 809 -41.76 -23.11 -4.35
N VAL A 810 -41.10 -21.96 -4.28
CA VAL A 810 -41.71 -20.64 -4.43
C VAL A 810 -41.86 -20.25 -5.91
N GLY A 811 -41.03 -20.81 -6.78
CA GLY A 811 -40.97 -20.45 -8.20
C GLY A 811 -40.09 -19.22 -8.44
N PHE A 812 -40.34 -18.52 -9.55
CA PHE A 812 -39.58 -17.31 -9.90
C PHE A 812 -39.99 -16.15 -8.98
N VAL A 813 -39.01 -15.44 -8.44
CA VAL A 813 -39.21 -14.27 -7.59
C VAL A 813 -38.48 -13.07 -8.19
N ASP A 814 -39.11 -11.91 -8.10
CA ASP A 814 -38.47 -10.63 -8.39
C ASP A 814 -37.62 -10.16 -7.20
N ASP A 815 -37.03 -8.97 -7.30
CA ASP A 815 -36.14 -8.43 -6.26
C ASP A 815 -36.86 -8.23 -4.92
N LEU A 816 -38.11 -7.78 -4.94
CA LEU A 816 -38.91 -7.61 -3.73
C LEU A 816 -39.22 -8.97 -3.08
N GLY A 817 -39.58 -9.97 -3.88
CA GLY A 817 -39.80 -11.33 -3.42
C GLY A 817 -38.54 -11.97 -2.83
N ARG A 818 -37.39 -11.80 -3.49
CA ARG A 818 -36.08 -12.25 -2.98
C ARG A 818 -35.77 -11.63 -1.62
N ASN A 819 -35.95 -10.31 -1.48
CA ASN A 819 -35.66 -9.60 -0.23
C ASN A 819 -36.50 -10.15 0.92
N ARG A 820 -37.81 -10.34 0.72
CA ARG A 820 -38.71 -10.93 1.72
C ARG A 820 -38.28 -12.34 2.12
N LEU A 821 -37.83 -13.17 1.17
CA LEU A 821 -37.33 -14.51 1.49
C LEU A 821 -36.08 -14.46 2.37
N LEU A 822 -35.14 -13.56 2.06
CA LEU A 822 -33.93 -13.37 2.86
C LEU A 822 -34.25 -12.81 4.26
N GLU A 823 -35.21 -11.91 4.40
CA GLU A 823 -35.69 -11.42 5.70
C GLU A 823 -36.29 -12.54 6.58
N MET A 824 -36.93 -13.52 5.96
CA MET A 824 -37.50 -14.67 6.67
C MET A 824 -36.47 -15.77 6.99
N ALA A 825 -35.30 -15.72 6.36
CA ALA A 825 -34.28 -16.78 6.46
C ALA A 825 -33.46 -16.65 7.74
N ARG A 826 -33.11 -17.81 8.33
CA ARG A 826 -32.08 -17.91 9.38
C ARG A 826 -30.73 -18.34 8.80
N VAL A 827 -30.74 -19.07 7.69
CA VAL A 827 -29.55 -19.47 6.94
C VAL A 827 -29.88 -19.48 5.44
N ALA A 828 -29.00 -18.92 4.62
CA ALA A 828 -29.03 -19.06 3.17
C ALA A 828 -27.99 -20.10 2.73
N VAL A 829 -28.37 -21.01 1.82
CA VAL A 829 -27.54 -22.16 1.46
C VAL A 829 -27.37 -22.26 -0.06
N PHE A 830 -26.12 -22.36 -0.50
CA PHE A 830 -25.74 -22.43 -1.92
C PHE A 830 -24.82 -23.64 -2.17
N PRO A 831 -25.38 -24.85 -2.32
CA PRO A 831 -24.64 -26.12 -2.36
C PRO A 831 -24.11 -26.46 -3.76
N SER A 832 -23.75 -25.44 -4.55
CA SER A 832 -23.39 -25.58 -5.95
C SER A 832 -22.29 -26.62 -6.17
N LEU A 833 -22.41 -27.39 -7.24
CA LEU A 833 -21.36 -28.32 -7.68
C LEU A 833 -20.45 -27.72 -8.76
N TYR A 834 -20.84 -26.56 -9.29
CA TYR A 834 -20.05 -25.66 -10.13
C TYR A 834 -20.65 -24.26 -10.00
N GLU A 835 -19.84 -23.28 -9.62
CA GLU A 835 -20.28 -21.89 -9.47
C GLU A 835 -19.17 -20.90 -9.88
N PRO A 836 -19.24 -20.27 -11.05
CA PRO A 836 -18.23 -19.31 -11.49
C PRO A 836 -17.98 -18.18 -10.48
N PHE A 837 -19.06 -17.67 -9.88
CA PHE A 837 -19.01 -16.61 -8.87
C PHE A 837 -19.96 -16.83 -7.69
N GLY A 838 -21.27 -16.75 -7.93
CA GLY A 838 -22.29 -16.89 -6.87
C GLY A 838 -22.77 -15.56 -6.27
N ILE A 839 -23.30 -14.65 -7.10
CA ILE A 839 -23.86 -13.34 -6.65
C ILE A 839 -24.90 -13.50 -5.53
N VAL A 840 -25.67 -14.59 -5.54
CA VAL A 840 -26.69 -14.89 -4.53
C VAL A 840 -26.12 -15.01 -3.10
N ALA A 841 -24.84 -15.41 -2.96
CA ALA A 841 -24.18 -15.41 -1.66
C ALA A 841 -23.95 -13.98 -1.17
N LEU A 842 -23.48 -13.08 -2.04
CA LEU A 842 -23.34 -11.65 -1.71
C LEU A 842 -24.68 -11.01 -1.38
N GLU A 843 -25.75 -11.35 -2.11
CA GLU A 843 -27.10 -10.86 -1.83
C GLU A 843 -27.57 -11.31 -0.43
N ALA A 844 -27.34 -12.56 -0.05
CA ALA A 844 -27.66 -13.06 1.29
C ALA A 844 -26.82 -12.38 2.39
N MET A 845 -25.52 -12.23 2.17
CA MET A 845 -24.61 -11.53 3.09
C MET A 845 -25.01 -10.05 3.27
N ALA A 846 -25.34 -9.35 2.18
CA ALA A 846 -25.86 -7.98 2.23
C ALA A 846 -27.22 -7.88 2.95
N ALA A 847 -28.09 -8.87 2.76
CA ALA A 847 -29.38 -8.99 3.45
C ALA A 847 -29.27 -9.47 4.91
N ARG A 848 -28.04 -9.60 5.42
CA ARG A 848 -27.75 -9.96 6.82
C ARG A 848 -28.21 -11.38 7.17
N VAL A 849 -28.05 -12.30 6.23
CA VAL A 849 -28.35 -13.72 6.41
C VAL A 849 -27.04 -14.51 6.44
N PRO A 850 -26.78 -15.32 7.49
CA PRO A 850 -25.65 -16.24 7.52
C PRO A 850 -25.66 -17.18 6.31
N VAL A 851 -24.50 -17.41 5.70
CA VAL A 851 -24.37 -18.22 4.48
C VAL A 851 -23.62 -19.53 4.73
N VAL A 852 -24.11 -20.61 4.10
CA VAL A 852 -23.37 -21.86 3.92
C VAL A 852 -23.25 -22.13 2.43
N VAL A 853 -22.02 -22.14 1.93
CA VAL A 853 -21.73 -22.30 0.50
C VAL A 853 -20.94 -23.58 0.24
N ALA A 854 -21.02 -24.10 -0.98
CA ALA A 854 -20.08 -25.12 -1.42
C ALA A 854 -18.69 -24.50 -1.65
N ASP A 855 -17.63 -25.22 -1.28
CA ASP A 855 -16.23 -24.85 -1.54
C ASP A 855 -15.87 -25.13 -3.01
N THR A 856 -16.48 -24.38 -3.92
CA THR A 856 -16.27 -24.50 -5.37
C THR A 856 -16.39 -23.16 -6.05
N GLY A 857 -15.56 -22.97 -7.07
CA GLY A 857 -15.50 -21.76 -7.87
C GLY A 857 -15.47 -20.48 -7.04
N GLY A 858 -16.15 -19.44 -7.51
CA GLY A 858 -16.11 -18.14 -6.82
C GLY A 858 -16.82 -18.13 -5.46
N LEU A 859 -17.69 -19.09 -5.14
CA LEU A 859 -18.26 -19.19 -3.78
C LEU A 859 -17.18 -19.48 -2.73
N GLY A 860 -16.20 -20.32 -3.10
CA GLY A 860 -15.06 -20.64 -2.25
C GLY A 860 -14.14 -19.45 -1.96
N GLU A 861 -14.17 -18.44 -2.85
CA GLU A 861 -13.44 -17.17 -2.74
C GLU A 861 -14.25 -16.09 -1.99
N ILE A 862 -15.59 -16.08 -2.16
CA ILE A 862 -16.48 -15.14 -1.48
C ILE A 862 -16.49 -15.36 0.03
N VAL A 863 -16.50 -16.61 0.49
CA VAL A 863 -16.65 -16.97 1.91
C VAL A 863 -15.34 -17.47 2.51
N GLU A 864 -14.90 -16.83 3.59
CA GLU A 864 -13.83 -17.33 4.45
C GLU A 864 -14.41 -18.25 5.53
N HIS A 865 -14.04 -19.53 5.45
CA HIS A 865 -14.61 -20.60 6.27
C HIS A 865 -14.45 -20.32 7.77
N GLY A 866 -15.57 -20.27 8.50
CA GLY A 866 -15.57 -20.05 9.95
C GLY A 866 -15.45 -18.59 10.36
N VAL A 867 -15.29 -17.66 9.42
CA VAL A 867 -15.10 -16.23 9.68
C VAL A 867 -16.32 -15.43 9.28
N ASP A 868 -16.72 -15.48 8.02
CA ASP A 868 -17.86 -14.73 7.45
C ASP A 868 -18.96 -15.66 6.90
N GLY A 869 -18.80 -16.96 7.09
CA GLY A 869 -19.76 -18.00 6.71
C GLY A 869 -19.11 -19.37 6.78
N TYR A 870 -19.82 -20.40 6.31
CA TYR A 870 -19.27 -21.75 6.22
C TYR A 870 -19.14 -22.22 4.79
N LYS A 871 -18.08 -22.99 4.56
CA LYS A 871 -17.82 -23.73 3.32
C LYS A 871 -17.96 -25.23 3.56
N ALA A 872 -18.68 -25.92 2.68
CA ALA A 872 -18.82 -27.37 2.68
C ALA A 872 -18.22 -27.96 1.39
N PRO A 873 -17.51 -29.10 1.43
CA PRO A 873 -17.07 -29.77 0.22
C PRO A 873 -18.25 -30.05 -0.75
N PRO A 874 -18.12 -29.76 -2.05
CA PRO A 874 -19.21 -29.97 -3.01
C PRO A 874 -19.69 -31.43 -3.03
N GLY A 875 -21.01 -31.64 -3.04
CA GLY A 875 -21.60 -32.98 -3.08
C GLY A 875 -21.57 -33.76 -1.76
N ARG A 876 -21.23 -33.12 -0.62
CA ARG A 876 -21.22 -33.74 0.71
C ARG A 876 -22.40 -33.29 1.58
N PRO A 877 -23.56 -33.96 1.52
CA PRO A 877 -24.76 -33.57 2.27
C PRO A 877 -24.56 -33.65 3.80
N ASP A 878 -23.70 -34.54 4.27
CA ASP A 878 -23.38 -34.71 5.69
C ASP A 878 -22.64 -33.50 6.28
N MET A 879 -21.64 -32.98 5.56
CA MET A 879 -20.90 -31.78 5.96
C MET A 879 -21.78 -30.53 5.83
N LEU A 880 -22.59 -30.46 4.76
CA LEU A 880 -23.55 -29.38 4.57
C LEU A 880 -24.55 -29.32 5.74
N ALA A 881 -25.09 -30.47 6.14
CA ALA A 881 -25.99 -30.58 7.30
C ALA A 881 -25.31 -30.15 8.60
N HIS A 882 -24.05 -30.51 8.82
CA HIS A 882 -23.29 -30.11 9.99
C HIS A 882 -23.21 -28.59 10.13
N TYR A 883 -22.75 -27.87 9.10
CA TYR A 883 -22.55 -26.42 9.18
C TYR A 883 -23.86 -25.63 9.24
N ILE A 884 -24.91 -26.08 8.53
CA ILE A 884 -26.25 -25.47 8.67
C ILE A 884 -26.75 -25.62 10.11
N THR A 885 -26.58 -26.82 10.70
CA THR A 885 -27.00 -27.10 12.08
C THR A 885 -26.24 -26.23 13.09
N GLN A 886 -24.93 -26.00 12.89
CA GLN A 886 -24.14 -25.10 13.75
C GLN A 886 -24.73 -23.69 13.78
N LEU A 887 -25.02 -23.10 12.62
CA LEU A 887 -25.61 -21.75 12.55
C LEU A 887 -27.01 -21.67 13.15
N LEU A 888 -27.80 -22.75 13.05
CA LEU A 888 -29.13 -22.82 13.64
C LEU A 888 -29.09 -22.95 15.18
N PHE A 889 -28.07 -23.61 15.75
CA PHE A 889 -27.94 -23.78 17.21
C PHE A 889 -27.18 -22.65 17.92
N TYR A 890 -26.22 -22.02 17.25
CA TYR A 890 -25.36 -20.99 17.86
C TYR A 890 -25.63 -19.62 17.25
N PRO A 891 -26.70 -18.91 17.67
CA PRO A 891 -27.08 -17.65 17.07
C PRO A 891 -26.06 -16.53 17.30
N GLU A 892 -25.29 -16.55 18.39
CA GLU A 892 -24.19 -15.59 18.61
C GLU A 892 -23.09 -15.71 17.54
N LEU A 893 -22.72 -16.94 17.19
CA LEU A 893 -21.79 -17.23 16.10
C LEU A 893 -22.34 -16.73 14.76
N ALA A 894 -23.62 -17.00 14.50
CA ALA A 894 -24.30 -16.57 13.28
C ALA A 894 -24.37 -15.04 13.16
N VAL A 895 -24.62 -14.33 14.27
CA VAL A 895 -24.62 -12.87 14.35
C VAL A 895 -23.25 -12.29 14.00
N GLU A 896 -22.18 -12.83 14.59
CA GLU A 896 -20.82 -12.35 14.36
C GLU A 896 -20.36 -12.63 12.91
N MET A 897 -20.64 -13.82 12.38
CA MET A 897 -20.37 -14.14 10.97
C MET A 897 -21.13 -13.21 10.03
N CYS A 898 -22.40 -12.93 10.33
CA CYS A 898 -23.23 -12.03 9.54
C CYS A 898 -22.68 -10.60 9.53
N ARG A 899 -22.24 -10.09 10.69
CA ARG A 899 -21.60 -8.77 10.81
C ARG A 899 -20.34 -8.69 9.94
N ARG A 900 -19.46 -9.71 10.01
CA ARG A 900 -18.24 -9.79 9.19
C ARG A 900 -18.53 -9.90 7.70
N ALA A 901 -19.48 -10.76 7.33
CA ALA A 901 -19.96 -10.93 5.98
C ALA A 901 -20.49 -9.62 5.39
N TRP A 902 -21.32 -8.90 6.16
CA TRP A 902 -21.86 -7.62 5.74
C TRP A 902 -20.76 -6.58 5.53
N ARG A 903 -19.80 -6.45 6.46
CA ARG A 903 -18.61 -5.59 6.30
C ARG A 903 -17.85 -5.93 5.02
N LYS A 904 -17.58 -7.22 4.78
CA LYS A 904 -16.89 -7.69 3.58
C LYS A 904 -17.63 -7.31 2.30
N VAL A 905 -18.96 -7.43 2.29
CA VAL A 905 -19.76 -7.07 1.12
C VAL A 905 -19.70 -5.58 0.82
N ILE A 906 -19.89 -4.72 1.83
CA ILE A 906 -19.94 -3.27 1.61
C ILE A 906 -18.57 -2.66 1.33
N THR A 907 -17.50 -3.32 1.77
CA THR A 907 -16.13 -2.93 1.51
C THR A 907 -15.64 -3.54 0.21
N ILE A 908 -15.58 -4.87 0.06
CA ILE A 908 -14.95 -5.52 -1.10
C ILE A 908 -15.87 -5.61 -2.33
N TYR A 909 -17.15 -5.95 -2.13
CA TYR A 909 -18.07 -6.32 -3.22
C TYR A 909 -19.06 -5.21 -3.60
N ASN A 910 -18.68 -3.95 -3.37
CA ASN A 910 -19.50 -2.80 -3.72
C ASN A 910 -19.28 -2.38 -5.18
N TRP A 911 -20.37 -2.13 -5.91
CA TRP A 911 -20.32 -1.73 -7.32
C TRP A 911 -19.52 -0.45 -7.59
N GLN A 912 -19.46 0.49 -6.65
CA GLN A 912 -18.63 1.68 -6.80
C GLN A 912 -17.15 1.30 -7.01
N TYR A 913 -16.66 0.33 -6.24
CA TYR A 913 -15.27 -0.09 -6.24
C TYR A 913 -14.95 -1.02 -7.40
N ILE A 914 -15.86 -1.94 -7.71
CA ILE A 914 -15.73 -2.82 -8.88
C ILE A 914 -15.68 -2.00 -10.18
N ALA A 915 -16.42 -0.90 -10.28
CA ALA A 915 -16.33 0.01 -11.41
C ALA A 915 -14.99 0.77 -11.45
N GLU A 916 -14.39 1.11 -10.30
CA GLU A 916 -13.05 1.70 -10.25
C GLU A 916 -11.97 0.73 -10.74
N GLU A 917 -12.02 -0.54 -10.32
CA GLU A 917 -11.11 -1.59 -10.83
C GLU A 917 -11.32 -1.85 -12.32
N THR A 918 -12.57 -1.90 -12.77
CA THR A 918 -12.91 -2.08 -14.18
C THR A 918 -12.40 -0.92 -15.03
N HIS A 919 -12.53 0.32 -14.54
CA HIS A 919 -11.98 1.50 -15.20
C HIS A 919 -10.44 1.44 -15.29
N GLN A 920 -9.75 0.92 -14.28
CA GLN A 920 -8.30 0.71 -14.36
C GLN A 920 -7.93 -0.36 -15.39
N ALA A 921 -8.70 -1.44 -15.47
CA ALA A 921 -8.55 -2.48 -16.48
C ALA A 921 -8.74 -1.90 -17.90
N TYR A 922 -9.69 -0.99 -18.09
CA TYR A 922 -9.85 -0.24 -19.34
C TYR A 922 -8.64 0.62 -19.68
N CYS A 923 -8.12 1.41 -18.74
CA CYS A 923 -6.90 2.19 -18.94
C CYS A 923 -5.70 1.31 -19.31
N GLN A 924 -5.56 0.14 -18.69
CA GLN A 924 -4.52 -0.83 -19.04
C GLN A 924 -4.72 -1.39 -20.45
N ALA A 925 -5.96 -1.73 -20.83
CA ALA A 925 -6.26 -2.25 -22.16
C ALA A 925 -5.91 -1.22 -23.25
N MET A 926 -6.17 0.07 -23.02
CA MET A 926 -5.81 1.15 -23.95
C MET A 926 -4.29 1.39 -24.05
N ALA A 927 -3.52 1.10 -23.01
CA ALA A 927 -2.07 1.27 -22.99
C ALA A 927 -1.31 0.14 -23.70
N ARG A 928 -1.98 -0.99 -23.99
CA ARG A 928 -1.36 -2.11 -24.71
C ARG A 928 -1.28 -1.79 -26.21
N PRO A 929 -0.15 -2.09 -26.87
CA PRO A 929 -0.07 -2.01 -28.32
C PRO A 929 -1.16 -2.90 -28.92
N VAL A 930 -1.97 -2.35 -29.83
CA VAL A 930 -2.94 -3.14 -30.59
C VAL A 930 -2.15 -4.14 -31.41
N ALA A 931 -2.16 -5.41 -31.00
CA ALA A 931 -1.52 -6.47 -31.75
C ALA A 931 -2.31 -6.65 -33.06
N SER A 932 -1.78 -6.14 -34.17
CA SER A 932 -2.32 -6.49 -35.49
C SER A 932 -2.16 -8.00 -35.68
N LEU A 933 -3.26 -8.72 -35.80
CA LEU A 933 -3.30 -10.18 -36.01
C LEU A 933 -2.71 -10.66 -37.37
N TRP A 934 -1.88 -9.86 -38.04
CA TRP A 934 -1.40 -10.10 -39.41
C TRP A 934 0.13 -10.29 -39.57
N HIS A 935 0.85 -10.67 -38.51
CA HIS A 935 2.30 -10.99 -38.62
C HIS A 935 2.75 -12.34 -38.05
N ARG A 936 1.86 -13.34 -37.99
CA ARG A 936 2.28 -14.74 -37.93
C ARG A 936 1.83 -15.48 -39.19
N GLY A 937 2.62 -15.32 -40.25
CA GLY A 937 2.49 -16.09 -41.48
C GLY A 937 3.86 -16.29 -42.11
N LEU A 938 4.49 -17.42 -41.79
CA LEU A 938 5.02 -18.42 -42.72
C LEU A 938 5.50 -19.65 -41.94
#